data_AF-A0A3M1Q4L1-F1
#
_entry.id   AF-A0A3M1Q4L1-F1
#
_cell.length_a   1.000
_cell.length_b   1.000
_cell.length_c   1.000
_cell.angle_alpha   90.00
_cell.angle_beta   90.00
_cell.angle_gamma   90.00
#
_symmetry.space_group_name_H-M   'P 1'
#
loop_
_entity.id
_entity.type
_entity.pdbx_description
1 polymer ?
#
loop_
_entity_poly.entity_id
_entity_poly.type
_entity_poly.pdbx_seq_one_letter_code
_entity_poly.pdbx_strand_id
1 'polypeptide(L)'
;MISWRARRRAPGAGISPMPLPRALRRLLIALVALVLVAAAAGAGGALWLRSRLQASLPATDGTLAVRGPAAPIAIDRDARGRVTVRARSRSDLAFGLGFVHGQERFFQMDLSRRRAAGELAALFGPALLPSDRAAAPHRFRERARREIASLAPEVREALERYAAGVNAGLAALGDVPPSYVLLRSEPAAWRAEDTLLVVDAMYLLLQDTTCRFDRTRDALARHLGPEIAALFAPDGTPWDAPMQGAPRPAPTVPGPEVLDLRARAPAPVTGEPPAAAAPPPGSNGFAVAGPRADAGGAALLANDMHLPLGVPATWLYASLVLEDDAGRPLRTVTGVTLPGAPAIVAGSNGDIAWGFTNSYADTCDVVLVEPDPDAPDLRYLAPGGPRPFVERQMTLEVAGGAPVETSWRETVWGPVHEPSADAAPFVALWVADLDGATNPAIFDLFDARTLEQAFAVAHRAGMPAQNLQVATRDGRVGWTIAGSLPRRVGFDGSRPVSFADGSRRWDGLLPAAKVPRIVDPADGLVVTANARVVDGSDLAILGDAGYALGARARQIRDGLAGRDGLTPADLLAVQLDDRALFLARWQRLLLEVLERHAGGDPLRGEMRALVANWGARAAVDSAGYRIVRAFRDAVHELVLAPFAATLDERGADVSWGVLRQREAGVWALVTARPVHLLDPRFDTWDALLVAAADRVAAGLTAGGRALAGRTWGERNTCRPRHPLSAVLPGPLAARLDMPPRRLPGDAYMPRVQGPGFGASERFAVAPGREREGFFHMPCGTSGHPLSPWYRSEHDDWAAGRFVPFLPGDAMHHLVLAPAGAEASP
;
A
#
# COMPACT_ATOMS: atom_id res chain seq x y z
N MET A 1 -4.79 98.77 28.72
CA MET A 1 -3.63 99.62 29.03
C MET A 1 -2.41 98.72 29.25
N ILE A 2 -1.23 99.20 28.85
CA ILE A 2 0.12 98.59 28.84
C ILE A 2 0.55 98.05 27.46
N SER A 3 1.45 98.84 26.86
CA SER A 3 2.25 98.58 25.66
C SER A 3 3.26 97.45 25.91
N TRP A 4 3.60 96.65 24.89
CA TRP A 4 4.97 96.11 24.73
C TRP A 4 5.20 95.68 23.27
N ARG A 5 6.45 95.83 22.84
CA ARG A 5 6.94 95.98 21.47
C ARG A 5 6.77 94.74 20.56
N ALA A 6 6.56 95.03 19.27
CA ALA A 6 6.78 94.10 18.17
C ALA A 6 8.25 93.64 18.10
N ARG A 7 8.47 92.31 18.06
CA ARG A 7 9.65 91.68 17.45
C ARG A 7 9.17 90.60 16.48
N ARG A 8 9.46 90.80 15.20
CA ARG A 8 9.37 89.78 14.15
C ARG A 8 10.36 88.65 14.48
N ARG A 9 9.90 87.40 14.59
CA ARG A 9 10.74 86.19 14.60
C ARG A 9 10.69 85.55 13.21
N ALA A 10 11.86 85.14 12.74
CA ALA A 10 12.16 84.61 11.42
C ALA A 10 11.45 83.26 11.13
N PRO A 11 11.24 82.92 9.84
CA PRO A 11 10.80 81.58 9.44
C PRO A 11 11.80 80.51 9.87
N GLY A 12 11.29 79.43 10.46
CA GLY A 12 12.08 78.28 10.90
C GLY A 12 12.83 77.64 9.73
N ALA A 13 14.13 77.45 9.92
CA ALA A 13 15.01 76.76 8.99
C ALA A 13 14.53 75.32 8.78
N GLY A 14 14.16 74.99 7.55
CA GLY A 14 13.99 73.62 7.12
C GLY A 14 15.33 72.89 7.24
N ILE A 15 15.37 71.83 8.04
CA ILE A 15 16.51 70.93 8.13
C ILE A 15 16.63 70.26 6.75
N SER A 16 17.54 70.74 5.92
CA SER A 16 17.92 70.06 4.68
C SER A 16 18.54 68.71 5.04
N PRO A 17 18.12 67.59 4.43
CA PRO A 17 18.72 66.30 4.71
C PRO A 17 20.21 66.36 4.39
N MET A 18 21.07 66.07 5.38
CA MET A 18 22.51 65.98 5.16
C MET A 18 22.78 64.93 4.07
N PRO A 19 23.63 65.21 3.07
CA PRO A 19 23.98 64.23 2.05
C PRO A 19 24.68 63.03 2.69
N LEU A 20 24.18 61.82 2.41
CA LEU A 20 24.80 60.57 2.84
C LEU A 20 26.31 60.56 2.48
N PRO A 21 27.20 60.12 3.40
CA PRO A 21 28.62 60.01 3.10
C PRO A 21 28.87 59.24 1.80
N ARG A 22 29.81 59.70 0.97
CA ARG A 22 30.12 59.07 -0.35
C ARG A 22 30.37 57.56 -0.25
N ALA A 23 30.96 57.09 0.86
CA ALA A 23 31.16 55.68 1.16
C ALA A 23 29.84 54.91 1.33
N LEU A 24 28.87 55.47 2.05
CA LEU A 24 27.55 54.88 2.26
C LEU A 24 26.74 54.83 0.96
N ARG A 25 26.85 55.87 0.11
CA ARG A 25 26.25 55.86 -1.24
C ARG A 25 26.84 54.78 -2.15
N ARG A 26 28.17 54.58 -2.13
CA ARG A 26 28.82 53.50 -2.89
C ARG A 26 28.43 52.11 -2.39
N LEU A 27 28.33 51.93 -1.07
CA LEU A 27 27.86 50.70 -0.45
C LEU A 27 26.41 50.38 -0.85
N LEU A 28 25.52 51.38 -0.81
CA LEU A 28 24.12 51.23 -1.24
C LEU A 28 24.02 50.85 -2.72
N ILE A 29 24.81 51.49 -3.60
CA ILE A 29 24.84 51.15 -5.03
C ILE A 29 25.35 49.72 -5.24
N ALA A 30 26.40 49.30 -4.53
CA ALA A 30 26.92 47.94 -4.60
C ALA A 30 25.90 46.90 -4.10
N LEU A 31 25.17 47.20 -3.02
CA LEU A 31 24.11 46.35 -2.50
C LEU A 31 22.94 46.23 -3.50
N VAL A 32 22.50 47.35 -4.08
CA VAL A 32 21.45 47.34 -5.11
C VAL A 32 21.91 46.57 -6.35
N ALA A 33 23.15 46.77 -6.80
CA ALA A 33 23.72 46.01 -7.92
C ALA A 33 23.78 44.50 -7.62
N LEU A 34 24.20 44.12 -6.41
CA LEU A 34 24.21 42.72 -5.97
C LEU A 34 22.80 42.13 -5.94
N VAL A 35 21.82 42.87 -5.43
CA VAL A 35 20.41 42.47 -5.43
C VAL A 35 19.87 42.31 -6.85
N LEU A 36 20.21 43.22 -7.77
CA LEU A 36 19.81 43.14 -9.18
C LEU A 36 20.47 41.94 -9.89
N VAL A 37 21.75 41.68 -9.64
CA VAL A 37 22.45 40.50 -10.18
C VAL A 37 21.86 39.21 -9.63
N ALA A 38 21.59 39.14 -8.33
CA ALA A 38 20.93 37.98 -7.70
C ALA A 38 19.51 37.78 -8.24
N ALA A 39 18.76 38.86 -8.46
CA ALA A 39 17.43 38.81 -9.05
C ALA A 39 17.47 38.35 -10.52
N ALA A 40 18.42 38.85 -11.31
CA ALA A 40 18.62 38.44 -12.70
C ALA A 40 19.07 36.97 -12.80
N ALA A 41 19.99 36.52 -11.95
CA ALA A 41 20.42 35.13 -11.87
C ALA A 41 19.27 34.22 -11.41
N GLY A 42 18.47 34.65 -10.43
CA GLY A 42 17.28 33.94 -9.97
C GLY A 42 16.21 33.83 -11.06
N ALA A 43 15.95 34.92 -11.80
CA ALA A 43 15.04 34.93 -12.93
C ALA A 43 15.53 34.03 -14.08
N GLY A 44 16.83 34.09 -14.41
CA GLY A 44 17.46 33.22 -15.40
C GLY A 44 17.36 31.75 -15.02
N GLY A 45 17.65 31.40 -13.76
CA GLY A 45 17.50 30.04 -13.24
C GLY A 45 16.06 29.55 -13.25
N ALA A 46 15.09 30.40 -12.92
CA ALA A 46 13.67 30.07 -12.97
C ALA A 46 13.18 29.85 -14.41
N LEU A 47 13.62 30.68 -15.36
CA LEU A 47 13.31 30.52 -16.78
C LEU A 47 13.93 29.24 -17.35
N TRP A 48 15.19 28.96 -17.02
CA TRP A 48 15.87 27.72 -17.41
C TRP A 48 15.14 26.48 -16.85
N LEU A 49 14.79 26.48 -15.56
CA LEU A 49 14.05 25.36 -14.98
C LEU A 49 12.68 25.20 -15.65
N ARG A 50 11.96 26.30 -15.87
CA ARG A 50 10.67 26.27 -16.56
C ARG A 50 10.78 25.72 -17.98
N SER A 51 11.81 26.10 -18.74
CA SER A 51 11.99 25.58 -20.11
C SER A 51 12.29 24.08 -20.11
N ARG A 52 13.12 23.59 -19.17
CA ARG A 52 13.41 22.15 -19.02
C ARG A 52 12.15 21.37 -18.62
N LEU A 53 11.35 21.91 -17.69
CA LEU A 53 10.06 21.32 -17.30
C LEU A 53 9.04 21.32 -18.45
N GLN A 54 9.05 22.34 -19.31
CA GLN A 54 8.17 22.36 -20.48
C GLN A 54 8.64 21.39 -21.57
N ALA A 55 9.95 21.26 -21.78
CA ALA A 55 10.52 20.34 -22.75
C ALA A 55 10.37 18.86 -22.35
N SER A 56 10.27 18.56 -21.05
CA SER A 56 10.01 17.21 -20.53
C SER A 56 8.52 16.83 -20.52
N LEU A 57 7.62 17.69 -21.02
CA LEU A 57 6.22 17.31 -21.21
C LEU A 57 6.09 16.28 -22.33
N PRO A 58 5.25 15.24 -22.16
CA PRO A 58 5.01 14.28 -23.22
C PRO A 58 4.28 14.89 -24.42
N ALA A 59 4.63 14.42 -25.62
CA ALA A 59 3.80 14.65 -26.80
C ALA A 59 2.50 13.84 -26.66
N THR A 60 1.37 14.48 -26.91
CA THR A 60 0.03 13.87 -26.81
C THR A 60 -0.70 13.84 -28.14
N ASP A 61 -0.19 14.55 -29.14
CA ASP A 61 -0.84 14.78 -30.42
C ASP A 61 0.13 14.60 -31.59
N GLY A 62 -0.42 14.26 -32.75
CA GLY A 62 0.31 14.18 -34.01
C GLY A 62 0.81 12.78 -34.32
N THR A 63 1.86 12.69 -35.12
CA THR A 63 2.46 11.42 -35.55
C THR A 63 3.95 11.42 -35.23
N LEU A 64 4.40 10.39 -34.53
CA LEU A 64 5.81 10.19 -34.20
C LEU A 64 6.33 8.95 -34.91
N ALA A 65 7.38 9.11 -35.71
CA ALA A 65 8.09 7.99 -36.29
C ALA A 65 8.97 7.34 -35.22
N VAL A 66 8.68 6.08 -34.88
CA VAL A 66 9.41 5.32 -33.86
C VAL A 66 9.85 3.98 -34.43
N ARG A 67 11.02 3.51 -34.00
CA ARG A 67 11.48 2.15 -34.31
C ARG A 67 10.80 1.16 -33.36
N GLY A 68 10.42 -0.01 -33.88
CA GLY A 68 9.88 -1.09 -33.06
C GLY A 68 8.52 -1.59 -33.53
N PRO A 69 7.47 -0.75 -33.61
CA PRO A 69 6.14 -1.19 -34.00
C PRO A 69 6.14 -1.81 -35.40
N ALA A 70 5.36 -2.88 -35.58
CA ALA A 70 5.16 -3.51 -36.89
C ALA A 70 4.11 -2.76 -37.72
N ALA A 71 3.12 -2.18 -37.05
CA ALA A 71 2.05 -1.38 -37.63
C ALA A 71 1.87 -0.08 -36.82
N PRO A 72 1.15 0.93 -37.37
CA PRO A 72 0.80 2.12 -36.60
C PRO A 72 0.03 1.79 -35.32
N ILE A 73 0.39 2.45 -34.22
CA ILE A 73 -0.29 2.36 -32.92
C ILE A 73 -0.96 3.71 -32.65
N ALA A 74 -2.26 3.72 -32.37
CA ALA A 74 -2.96 4.94 -31.94
C ALA A 74 -3.07 5.00 -30.42
N ILE A 75 -2.79 6.18 -29.86
CA ILE A 75 -2.86 6.47 -28.43
C ILE A 75 -3.76 7.70 -28.26
N ASP A 76 -4.98 7.46 -27.80
CA ASP A 76 -5.98 8.49 -27.54
C ASP A 76 -5.96 8.87 -26.05
N ARG A 77 -6.26 10.14 -25.76
CA ARG A 77 -6.54 10.60 -24.38
C ARG A 77 -7.82 11.40 -24.33
N ASP A 78 -8.66 11.12 -23.32
CA ASP A 78 -9.86 11.90 -23.05
C ASP A 78 -9.58 13.17 -22.22
N ALA A 79 -10.62 13.93 -21.90
CA ALA A 79 -10.53 15.14 -21.09
C ALA A 79 -9.89 14.93 -19.69
N ARG A 80 -9.94 13.71 -19.15
CA ARG A 80 -9.38 13.35 -17.83
C ARG A 80 -7.95 12.81 -17.94
N GLY A 81 -7.46 12.60 -19.16
CA GLY A 81 -6.17 11.99 -19.46
C GLY A 81 -6.21 10.47 -19.41
N ARG A 82 -7.40 9.85 -19.49
CA ARG A 82 -7.52 8.40 -19.59
C ARG A 82 -7.04 7.93 -20.95
N VAL A 83 -6.15 6.94 -20.95
CA VAL A 83 -5.46 6.51 -22.16
C VAL A 83 -6.22 5.36 -22.83
N THR A 84 -6.35 5.41 -24.15
CA THR A 84 -6.72 4.26 -24.97
C THR A 84 -5.60 3.95 -25.95
N VAL A 85 -5.06 2.72 -25.91
CA VAL A 85 -4.03 2.24 -26.84
C VAL A 85 -4.66 1.26 -27.81
N ARG A 86 -4.49 1.50 -29.11
CA ARG A 86 -5.06 0.73 -30.21
C ARG A 86 -3.95 0.17 -31.08
N ALA A 87 -3.95 -1.13 -31.30
CA ALA A 87 -3.00 -1.76 -32.20
C ALA A 87 -3.56 -3.05 -32.82
N ARG A 88 -2.90 -3.53 -33.88
CA ARG A 88 -3.31 -4.74 -34.63
C ARG A 88 -2.69 -6.03 -34.09
N SER A 89 -1.78 -5.93 -33.12
CA SER A 89 -1.11 -7.08 -32.51
C SER A 89 -0.91 -6.87 -31.01
N ARG A 90 -0.80 -7.97 -30.25
CA ARG A 90 -0.46 -7.92 -28.81
C ARG A 90 0.92 -7.32 -28.56
N SER A 91 1.86 -7.58 -29.48
CA SER A 91 3.22 -7.06 -29.41
C SER A 91 3.23 -5.53 -29.53
N ASP A 92 2.47 -4.99 -30.49
CA ASP A 92 2.31 -3.55 -30.66
C ASP A 92 1.49 -2.91 -29.53
N LEU A 93 0.49 -3.61 -28.96
CA LEU A 93 -0.18 -3.15 -27.74
C LEU A 93 0.79 -3.05 -26.55
N ALA A 94 1.66 -4.05 -26.36
CA ALA A 94 2.67 -4.04 -25.31
C ALA A 94 3.67 -2.89 -25.53
N PHE A 95 4.12 -2.68 -26.77
CA PHE A 95 4.97 -1.53 -27.12
C PHE A 95 4.26 -0.20 -26.84
N GLY A 96 3.02 -0.04 -27.28
CA GLY A 96 2.24 1.20 -27.10
C GLY A 96 1.98 1.52 -25.63
N LEU A 97 1.63 0.51 -24.82
CA LEU A 97 1.49 0.69 -23.39
C LEU A 97 2.83 1.01 -22.71
N GLY A 98 3.91 0.35 -23.13
CA GLY A 98 5.27 0.67 -22.71
C GLY A 98 5.62 2.14 -23.00
N PHE A 99 5.32 2.62 -24.20
CA PHE A 99 5.53 4.00 -24.61
C PHE A 99 4.81 4.99 -23.70
N VAL A 100 3.53 4.74 -23.39
CA VAL A 100 2.75 5.55 -22.45
C VAL A 100 3.39 5.54 -21.06
N HIS A 101 3.75 4.36 -20.54
CA HIS A 101 4.41 4.24 -19.23
C HIS A 101 5.76 4.99 -19.19
N GLY A 102 6.57 4.87 -20.25
CA GLY A 102 7.86 5.55 -20.38
C GLY A 102 7.74 7.07 -20.43
N GLN A 103 6.77 7.62 -21.16
CA GLN A 103 6.63 9.08 -21.23
C GLN A 103 5.95 9.67 -19.97
N GLU A 104 5.01 8.95 -19.34
CA GLU A 104 4.20 9.50 -18.23
C GLU A 104 4.75 9.17 -16.84
N ARG A 105 5.34 7.97 -16.67
CA ARG A 105 5.56 7.33 -15.36
C ARG A 105 6.98 6.78 -15.14
N PHE A 106 7.94 7.06 -16.01
CA PHE A 106 9.28 6.45 -15.95
C PHE A 106 9.95 6.55 -14.57
N PHE A 107 9.93 7.73 -13.94
CA PHE A 107 10.56 7.90 -12.61
C PHE A 107 9.93 6.98 -11.55
N GLN A 108 8.59 6.82 -11.55
CA GLN A 108 7.90 5.90 -10.64
C GLN A 108 8.32 4.44 -10.87
N MET A 109 8.50 4.06 -12.15
CA MET A 109 8.95 2.73 -12.54
C MET A 109 10.39 2.48 -12.10
N ASP A 110 11.27 3.46 -12.29
CA ASP A 110 12.68 3.38 -11.90
C ASP A 110 12.83 3.22 -10.38
N LEU A 111 12.05 3.96 -9.58
CA LEU A 111 12.01 3.79 -8.13
C LEU A 111 11.57 2.37 -7.73
N SER A 112 10.59 1.81 -8.43
CA SER A 112 10.06 0.48 -8.13
C SER A 112 11.10 -0.62 -8.42
N ARG A 113 11.72 -0.63 -9.62
CA ARG A 113 12.76 -1.62 -9.94
C ARG A 113 13.99 -1.51 -9.03
N ARG A 114 14.38 -0.29 -8.63
CA ARG A 114 15.53 -0.04 -7.75
C ARG A 114 15.25 -0.48 -6.32
N ARG A 115 14.02 -0.29 -5.83
CA ARG A 115 13.62 -0.78 -4.51
C ARG A 115 13.76 -2.30 -4.41
N ALA A 116 13.30 -3.04 -5.42
CA ALA A 116 13.45 -4.49 -5.45
C ALA A 116 14.91 -4.92 -5.63
N ALA A 117 15.66 -4.24 -6.51
CA ALA A 117 17.06 -4.59 -6.78
C ALA A 117 18.05 -4.19 -5.67
N GLY A 118 17.65 -3.34 -4.72
CA GLY A 118 18.55 -2.77 -3.71
C GLY A 118 19.48 -1.69 -4.27
N GLU A 119 18.92 -0.70 -4.97
CA GLU A 119 19.68 0.31 -5.72
C GLU A 119 19.13 1.75 -5.58
N LEU A 120 18.42 2.02 -4.49
CA LEU A 120 17.90 3.35 -4.21
C LEU A 120 19.00 4.31 -3.74
N ALA A 121 20.03 3.83 -3.04
CA ALA A 121 21.18 4.62 -2.60
C ALA A 121 21.99 5.15 -3.79
N ALA A 122 22.01 4.44 -4.92
CA ALA A 122 22.62 4.91 -6.16
C ALA A 122 21.93 6.16 -6.72
N LEU A 123 20.69 6.45 -6.30
CA LEU A 123 19.90 7.60 -6.76
C LEU A 123 19.75 8.70 -5.68
N PHE A 124 19.61 8.32 -4.41
CA PHE A 124 19.35 9.24 -3.30
C PHE A 124 20.48 9.36 -2.28
N GLY A 125 21.57 8.62 -2.46
CA GLY A 125 22.74 8.64 -1.61
C GLY A 125 22.57 7.84 -0.31
N PRO A 126 23.42 8.12 0.71
CA PRO A 126 23.56 7.28 1.90
C PRO A 126 22.27 7.07 2.71
N ALA A 127 21.31 8.00 2.61
CA ALA A 127 20.04 7.92 3.34
C ALA A 127 19.21 6.67 2.99
N LEU A 128 19.41 6.11 1.78
CA LEU A 128 18.67 4.95 1.30
C LEU A 128 19.46 3.64 1.38
N LEU A 129 20.72 3.69 1.84
CA LEU A 129 21.57 2.51 2.00
C LEU A 129 20.97 1.42 2.93
N PRO A 130 20.25 1.74 4.02
CA PRO A 130 19.59 0.71 4.83
C PRO A 130 18.53 -0.09 4.04
N SER A 131 17.83 0.56 3.11
CA SER A 131 16.86 -0.13 2.24
C SER A 131 17.57 -1.09 1.29
N ASP A 132 18.68 -0.66 0.69
CA ASP A 132 19.42 -1.48 -0.27
C ASP A 132 20.08 -2.69 0.42
N ARG A 133 20.62 -2.50 1.62
CA ARG A 133 21.16 -3.61 2.44
C ARG A 133 20.10 -4.64 2.81
N ALA A 134 18.87 -4.20 3.09
CA ALA A 134 17.77 -5.11 3.40
C ALA A 134 17.31 -5.91 2.16
N ALA A 135 17.41 -5.33 0.95
CA ALA A 135 17.03 -5.99 -0.29
C ALA A 135 18.11 -6.91 -0.86
N ALA A 136 19.39 -6.62 -0.59
CA ALA A 136 20.53 -7.32 -1.16
C ALA A 136 20.48 -8.86 -1.04
N PRO A 137 20.11 -9.47 0.11
CA PRO A 137 20.06 -10.92 0.26
C PRO A 137 19.11 -11.64 -0.71
N HIS A 138 18.03 -10.97 -1.15
CA HIS A 138 17.06 -11.55 -2.09
C HIS A 138 17.62 -11.67 -3.51
N ARG A 139 18.60 -10.84 -3.89
CA ARG A 139 19.24 -10.82 -5.22
C ARG A 139 18.23 -10.78 -6.38
N PHE A 140 17.13 -10.04 -6.23
CA PHE A 140 16.02 -10.05 -7.18
C PHE A 140 16.45 -9.73 -8.62
N ARG A 141 17.45 -8.87 -8.83
CA ARG A 141 17.94 -8.59 -10.19
C ARG A 141 18.59 -9.78 -10.87
N GLU A 142 19.39 -10.55 -10.13
CA GLU A 142 20.02 -11.76 -10.66
C GLU A 142 18.95 -12.80 -11.00
N ARG A 143 17.96 -12.98 -10.10
CA ARG A 143 16.82 -13.86 -10.30
C ARG A 143 15.99 -13.47 -11.51
N ALA A 144 15.59 -12.21 -11.61
CA ALA A 144 14.81 -11.69 -12.73
C ALA A 144 15.50 -11.94 -14.09
N ARG A 145 16.83 -11.77 -14.17
CA ARG A 145 17.59 -12.10 -15.39
C ARG A 145 17.53 -13.59 -15.73
N ARG A 146 17.68 -14.46 -14.73
CA ARG A 146 17.56 -15.92 -14.91
C ARG A 146 16.15 -16.31 -15.36
N GLU A 147 15.12 -15.73 -14.74
CA GLU A 147 13.72 -15.98 -15.09
C GLU A 147 13.45 -15.57 -16.54
N ILE A 148 13.79 -14.34 -16.95
CA ILE A 148 13.68 -13.88 -18.34
C ILE A 148 14.39 -14.83 -19.31
N ALA A 149 15.60 -15.29 -18.94
CA ALA A 149 16.39 -16.22 -19.77
C ALA A 149 15.75 -17.61 -19.90
N SER A 150 14.85 -18.00 -19.00
CA SER A 150 14.13 -19.27 -19.02
C SER A 150 12.76 -19.20 -19.71
N LEU A 151 12.21 -18.00 -19.93
CA LEU A 151 10.91 -17.82 -20.57
C LEU A 151 10.89 -18.32 -22.01
N ALA A 152 9.73 -18.82 -22.43
CA ALA A 152 9.43 -19.13 -23.83
C ALA A 152 9.70 -17.91 -24.74
N PRO A 153 10.21 -18.12 -25.98
CA PRO A 153 10.60 -17.02 -26.86
C PRO A 153 9.51 -15.96 -27.08
N GLU A 154 8.25 -16.38 -27.22
CA GLU A 154 7.12 -15.50 -27.50
C GLU A 154 6.79 -14.60 -26.29
N VAL A 155 6.89 -15.15 -25.08
CA VAL A 155 6.65 -14.42 -23.84
C VAL A 155 7.78 -13.42 -23.59
N ARG A 156 9.02 -13.84 -23.85
CA ARG A 156 10.20 -12.97 -23.77
C ARG A 156 10.10 -11.82 -24.76
N GLU A 157 9.74 -12.09 -26.01
CA GLU A 157 9.56 -11.05 -27.02
C GLU A 157 8.53 -10.02 -26.56
N ALA A 158 7.39 -10.45 -25.99
CA ALA A 158 6.39 -9.51 -25.48
C ALA A 158 6.94 -8.54 -24.40
N LEU A 159 7.80 -9.03 -23.50
CA LEU A 159 8.45 -8.19 -22.49
C LEU A 159 9.52 -7.27 -23.07
N GLU A 160 10.29 -7.74 -24.05
CA GLU A 160 11.28 -6.94 -24.77
C GLU A 160 10.60 -5.83 -25.60
N ARG A 161 9.45 -6.12 -26.20
CA ARG A 161 8.63 -5.16 -26.96
C ARG A 161 8.05 -4.08 -26.06
N TYR A 162 7.56 -4.46 -24.89
CA TYR A 162 7.16 -3.52 -23.86
C TYR A 162 8.35 -2.63 -23.43
N ALA A 163 9.52 -3.22 -23.15
CA ALA A 163 10.72 -2.47 -22.75
C ALA A 163 11.19 -1.50 -23.85
N ALA A 164 11.15 -1.92 -25.12
CA ALA A 164 11.42 -1.06 -26.26
C ALA A 164 10.44 0.12 -26.32
N GLY A 165 9.16 -0.13 -26.07
CA GLY A 165 8.13 0.90 -25.93
C GLY A 165 8.47 1.90 -24.83
N VAL A 166 8.79 1.42 -23.62
CA VAL A 166 9.19 2.28 -22.48
C VAL A 166 10.36 3.20 -22.85
N ASN A 167 11.39 2.63 -23.46
CA ASN A 167 12.57 3.41 -23.87
C ASN A 167 12.25 4.40 -24.99
N ALA A 168 11.39 4.03 -25.94
CA ALA A 168 10.94 4.95 -26.99
C ALA A 168 10.10 6.10 -26.41
N GLY A 169 9.24 5.83 -25.43
CA GLY A 169 8.44 6.85 -24.74
C GLY A 169 9.31 7.83 -23.95
N LEU A 170 10.31 7.32 -23.24
CA LEU A 170 11.29 8.15 -22.55
C LEU A 170 12.11 9.01 -23.51
N ALA A 171 12.56 8.43 -24.63
CA ALA A 171 13.37 9.12 -25.64
C ALA A 171 12.57 10.15 -26.46
N ALA A 172 11.24 10.02 -26.51
CA ALA A 172 10.36 10.97 -27.19
C ALA A 172 10.17 12.28 -26.42
N LEU A 173 10.60 12.35 -25.16
CA LEU A 173 10.59 13.58 -24.39
C LEU A 173 11.68 14.53 -24.91
N GLY A 174 11.39 15.84 -24.96
CA GLY A 174 12.38 16.85 -25.32
C GLY A 174 13.45 17.07 -24.24
N ASP A 175 13.25 16.50 -23.05
CA ASP A 175 14.18 16.54 -21.92
C ASP A 175 13.91 15.39 -20.94
N VAL A 176 14.86 15.12 -20.04
CA VAL A 176 14.69 14.11 -18.99
C VAL A 176 13.56 14.50 -18.02
N PRO A 177 12.85 13.52 -17.42
CA PRO A 177 11.77 13.83 -16.49
C PRO A 177 12.22 14.75 -15.33
N PRO A 178 11.35 15.65 -14.83
CA PRO A 178 11.71 16.66 -13.83
C PRO A 178 12.49 16.16 -12.61
N SER A 179 12.16 14.96 -12.14
CA SER A 179 12.82 14.32 -10.99
C SER A 179 14.33 14.12 -11.22
N TYR A 180 14.74 13.76 -12.44
CA TYR A 180 16.15 13.55 -12.79
C TYR A 180 16.92 14.86 -12.88
N VAL A 181 16.28 15.95 -13.32
CA VAL A 181 16.87 17.30 -13.28
C VAL A 181 17.19 17.69 -11.83
N LEU A 182 16.28 17.41 -10.88
CA LEU A 182 16.50 17.70 -9.46
C LEU A 182 17.62 16.84 -8.87
N LEU A 183 17.62 15.55 -9.18
CA LEU A 183 18.58 14.57 -8.65
C LEU A 183 19.95 14.65 -9.34
N ARG A 184 20.07 15.42 -10.43
CA ARG A 184 21.28 15.54 -11.26
C ARG A 184 21.78 14.17 -11.74
N SER A 185 20.84 13.34 -12.16
CA SER A 185 21.08 11.99 -12.64
C SER A 185 20.43 11.78 -14.00
N GLU A 186 20.83 10.72 -14.70
CA GLU A 186 20.21 10.33 -15.96
C GLU A 186 19.41 9.03 -15.78
N PRO A 187 18.27 8.87 -16.49
CA PRO A 187 17.50 7.64 -16.46
C PRO A 187 18.27 6.51 -17.17
N ALA A 188 18.48 5.38 -16.48
CA ALA A 188 19.01 4.17 -17.12
C ALA A 188 17.93 3.47 -17.94
N ALA A 189 18.26 2.96 -19.13
CA ALA A 189 17.30 2.29 -20.01
C ALA A 189 16.52 1.16 -19.30
N TRP A 190 15.26 0.98 -19.67
CA TRP A 190 14.42 -0.12 -19.22
C TRP A 190 14.80 -1.41 -19.92
N ARG A 191 14.92 -2.50 -19.16
CA ARG A 191 15.19 -3.85 -19.68
C ARG A 191 14.03 -4.77 -19.36
N ALA A 192 13.94 -5.91 -20.05
CA ALA A 192 12.86 -6.87 -19.82
C ALA A 192 12.81 -7.37 -18.37
N GLU A 193 13.96 -7.57 -17.73
CA GLU A 193 14.02 -7.99 -16.32
C GLU A 193 13.46 -6.95 -15.33
N ASP A 194 13.44 -5.67 -15.70
CA ASP A 194 12.93 -4.61 -14.83
C ASP A 194 11.41 -4.72 -14.64
N THR A 195 10.70 -5.31 -15.60
CA THR A 195 9.29 -5.64 -15.48
C THR A 195 9.04 -6.61 -14.33
N LEU A 196 9.90 -7.63 -14.16
CA LEU A 196 9.80 -8.58 -13.05
C LEU A 196 10.17 -7.90 -11.72
N LEU A 197 11.20 -7.04 -11.72
CA LEU A 197 11.57 -6.26 -10.53
C LEU A 197 10.44 -5.34 -10.02
N VAL A 198 9.58 -4.84 -10.90
CA VAL A 198 8.39 -4.09 -10.48
C VAL A 198 7.36 -4.98 -9.76
N VAL A 199 7.23 -6.24 -10.18
CA VAL A 199 6.41 -7.24 -9.47
C VAL A 199 7.07 -7.63 -8.14
N ASP A 200 8.40 -7.77 -8.10
CA ASP A 200 9.16 -8.02 -6.85
C ASP A 200 9.01 -6.85 -5.86
N ALA A 201 8.89 -5.61 -6.35
CA ALA A 201 8.57 -4.47 -5.50
C ALA A 201 7.17 -4.56 -4.87
N MET A 202 6.21 -5.22 -5.55
CA MET A 202 4.89 -5.53 -4.97
C MET A 202 4.98 -6.65 -3.92
N TYR A 203 5.86 -7.63 -4.11
CA TYR A 203 6.18 -8.63 -3.08
C TYR A 203 6.66 -7.97 -1.79
N LEU A 204 7.63 -7.06 -1.89
CA LEU A 204 8.14 -6.28 -0.74
C LEU A 204 7.09 -5.38 -0.08
N LEU A 205 6.03 -5.01 -0.81
CA LEU A 205 4.95 -4.18 -0.29
C LEU A 205 3.86 -5.02 0.40
N LEU A 206 3.52 -6.18 -0.15
CA LEU A 206 2.31 -6.92 0.19
C LEU A 206 2.55 -8.11 1.12
N GLN A 207 3.79 -8.60 1.22
CA GLN A 207 4.16 -9.76 2.03
C GLN A 207 5.23 -9.42 3.06
N ASP A 208 5.34 -10.27 4.08
CA ASP A 208 6.36 -10.16 5.10
C ASP A 208 7.61 -10.94 4.68
N THR A 209 8.75 -10.24 4.56
CA THR A 209 10.01 -10.83 4.11
C THR A 209 10.78 -11.53 5.22
N THR A 210 10.38 -11.35 6.49
CA THR A 210 11.10 -11.87 7.65
C THR A 210 10.23 -12.73 8.57
N CYS A 211 9.07 -13.17 8.07
CA CYS A 211 8.09 -14.00 8.76
C CYS A 211 7.79 -13.50 10.20
N ARG A 212 7.62 -12.18 10.40
CA ARG A 212 7.43 -11.60 11.74
C ARG A 212 6.19 -12.13 12.42
N PHE A 213 5.14 -12.51 11.66
CA PHE A 213 3.94 -13.09 12.25
C PHE A 213 4.24 -14.38 13.02
N ASP A 214 4.92 -15.34 12.38
CA ASP A 214 5.25 -16.62 13.02
C ASP A 214 6.24 -16.45 14.16
N ARG A 215 7.26 -15.60 13.96
CA ARG A 215 8.23 -15.25 15.02
C ARG A 215 7.56 -14.62 16.23
N THR A 216 6.61 -13.71 15.99
CA THR A 216 5.85 -13.04 17.06
C THR A 216 4.96 -14.04 17.80
N ARG A 217 4.21 -14.90 17.08
CA ARG A 217 3.37 -15.93 17.70
C ARG A 217 4.19 -16.93 18.52
N ASP A 218 5.31 -17.37 17.98
CA ASP A 218 6.24 -18.28 18.66
C ASP A 218 6.87 -17.64 19.89
N ALA A 219 7.32 -16.39 19.81
CA ALA A 219 7.85 -15.66 20.95
C ALA A 219 6.79 -15.52 22.07
N LEU A 220 5.54 -15.18 21.73
CA LEU A 220 4.45 -15.18 22.71
C LEU A 220 4.27 -16.55 23.36
N ALA A 221 4.27 -17.63 22.59
CA ALA A 221 4.07 -18.97 23.12
C ALA A 221 5.21 -19.42 24.04
N ARG A 222 6.47 -19.17 23.65
CA ARG A 222 7.66 -19.55 24.44
C ARG A 222 7.78 -18.75 25.73
N HIS A 223 7.49 -17.44 25.68
CA HIS A 223 7.75 -16.56 26.81
C HIS A 223 6.50 -16.34 27.69
N LEU A 224 5.29 -16.39 27.15
CA LEU A 224 4.06 -16.13 27.92
C LEU A 224 3.11 -17.33 28.02
N GLY A 225 3.43 -18.44 27.33
CA GLY A 225 2.59 -19.64 27.29
C GLY A 225 1.66 -19.67 26.06
N PRO A 226 1.30 -20.88 25.58
CA PRO A 226 0.50 -21.04 24.38
C PRO A 226 -0.91 -20.46 24.50
N GLU A 227 -1.48 -20.40 25.70
CA GLU A 227 -2.80 -19.83 25.96
C GLU A 227 -2.81 -18.30 25.80
N ILE A 228 -1.73 -17.61 26.24
CA ILE A 228 -1.57 -16.17 26.02
C ILE A 228 -1.30 -15.88 24.54
N ALA A 229 -0.53 -16.73 23.86
CA ALA A 229 -0.37 -16.63 22.41
C ALA A 229 -1.72 -16.76 21.68
N ALA A 230 -2.55 -17.74 22.06
CA ALA A 230 -3.89 -17.92 21.49
C ALA A 230 -4.86 -16.77 21.82
N LEU A 231 -4.67 -16.07 22.95
CA LEU A 231 -5.44 -14.89 23.31
C LEU A 231 -5.20 -13.72 22.36
N PHE A 232 -3.94 -13.46 21.99
CA PHE A 232 -3.55 -12.29 21.18
C PHE A 232 -3.32 -12.59 19.68
N ALA A 233 -3.14 -13.85 19.32
CA ALA A 233 -2.98 -14.31 17.94
C ALA A 233 -3.94 -15.49 17.62
N PRO A 234 -5.26 -15.35 17.86
CA PRO A 234 -6.20 -16.38 17.42
C PRO A 234 -6.28 -16.43 15.89
N ASP A 235 -6.66 -17.58 15.33
CA ASP A 235 -6.80 -17.82 13.88
C ASP A 235 -8.06 -17.15 13.26
N GLY A 236 -8.83 -16.43 14.08
CA GLY A 236 -10.05 -15.74 13.68
C GLY A 236 -10.78 -15.15 14.87
N THR A 237 -11.89 -14.46 14.62
CA THR A 237 -12.67 -13.79 15.68
C THR A 237 -14.18 -13.83 15.43
N PRO A 238 -15.01 -13.38 16.40
CA PRO A 238 -16.44 -13.23 16.19
C PRO A 238 -16.82 -12.21 15.12
N TRP A 239 -15.88 -11.40 14.62
CA TRP A 239 -16.09 -10.45 13.53
C TRP A 239 -15.92 -11.07 12.15
N ASP A 240 -15.29 -12.25 12.05
CA ASP A 240 -15.09 -12.97 10.80
C ASP A 240 -16.40 -13.12 10.02
N ALA A 241 -16.31 -13.06 8.69
CA ALA A 241 -17.43 -13.28 7.79
C ALA A 241 -16.93 -14.08 6.57
N PRO A 242 -16.45 -15.31 6.77
CA PRO A 242 -15.86 -16.10 5.70
C PRO A 242 -16.94 -16.57 4.73
N MET A 243 -16.56 -16.88 3.49
CA MET A 243 -17.44 -17.50 2.51
C MET A 243 -17.64 -18.99 2.80
N GLN A 244 -16.67 -19.64 3.44
CA GLN A 244 -16.79 -21.01 3.96
C GLN A 244 -16.54 -21.05 5.47
N GLY A 245 -17.33 -21.87 6.18
CA GLY A 245 -17.23 -22.04 7.62
C GLY A 245 -17.94 -20.94 8.43
N ALA A 246 -17.69 -20.92 9.73
CA ALA A 246 -18.34 -20.01 10.67
C ALA A 246 -17.35 -18.97 11.23
N PRO A 247 -17.82 -17.85 11.81
CA PRO A 247 -16.98 -16.98 12.61
C PRO A 247 -16.38 -17.75 13.81
N ARG A 248 -15.14 -17.45 14.18
CA ARG A 248 -14.53 -18.04 15.39
C ARG A 248 -15.18 -17.43 16.66
N PRO A 249 -15.26 -18.18 17.77
CA PRO A 249 -15.69 -17.62 19.05
C PRO A 249 -14.69 -16.58 19.58
N ALA A 250 -15.07 -15.84 20.62
CA ALA A 250 -14.13 -14.98 21.33
C ALA A 250 -13.03 -15.85 21.99
N PRO A 251 -11.77 -15.38 22.04
CA PRO A 251 -10.72 -16.12 22.70
C PRO A 251 -10.98 -16.23 24.20
N THR A 252 -10.60 -17.36 24.78
CA THR A 252 -10.72 -17.62 26.22
C THR A 252 -9.64 -16.87 26.98
N VAL A 253 -10.01 -16.24 28.10
CA VAL A 253 -9.05 -15.61 29.02
C VAL A 253 -8.44 -16.71 29.89
N PRO A 254 -7.11 -16.90 29.91
CA PRO A 254 -6.47 -17.92 30.72
C PRO A 254 -6.51 -17.59 32.22
N GLY A 255 -6.45 -18.63 33.05
CA GLY A 255 -6.41 -18.50 34.51
C GLY A 255 -5.04 -18.07 35.05
N PRO A 256 -4.96 -17.72 36.34
CA PRO A 256 -3.72 -17.27 36.99
C PRO A 256 -2.60 -18.32 37.00
N GLU A 257 -2.92 -19.60 36.83
CA GLU A 257 -1.96 -20.68 36.70
C GLU A 257 -1.10 -20.60 35.43
N VAL A 258 -1.57 -19.91 34.38
CA VAL A 258 -0.82 -19.70 33.14
C VAL A 258 0.11 -18.51 33.28
N LEU A 259 -0.42 -17.36 33.71
CA LEU A 259 0.32 -16.13 33.89
C LEU A 259 -0.38 -15.22 34.91
N ASP A 260 0.33 -14.83 35.95
CA ASP A 260 -0.11 -13.79 36.89
C ASP A 260 0.89 -12.61 36.84
N LEU A 261 0.46 -11.52 36.21
CA LEU A 261 1.26 -10.30 36.07
C LEU A 261 1.47 -9.60 37.42
N ARG A 262 0.70 -9.96 38.45
CA ARG A 262 0.75 -9.35 39.79
C ARG A 262 1.53 -10.20 40.80
N ALA A 263 1.98 -11.40 40.41
CA ALA A 263 2.80 -12.26 41.27
C ALA A 263 4.24 -11.73 41.46
N ARG A 264 4.67 -10.74 40.67
CA ARG A 264 6.01 -10.12 40.75
C ARG A 264 5.88 -8.61 40.89
N ALA A 265 6.90 -7.96 41.46
CA ALA A 265 6.97 -6.51 41.50
C ALA A 265 6.94 -5.96 40.05
N PRO A 266 6.21 -4.86 39.78
CA PRO A 266 6.15 -4.28 38.45
C PRO A 266 7.54 -3.92 37.99
N ALA A 267 7.97 -4.49 36.87
CA ALA A 267 9.16 -3.99 36.22
C ALA A 267 8.90 -2.59 35.68
N PRO A 268 9.93 -1.72 35.64
CA PRO A 268 9.80 -0.44 34.96
C PRO A 268 9.47 -0.72 33.48
N VAL A 269 8.38 -0.14 32.99
CA VAL A 269 8.09 -0.14 31.55
C VAL A 269 9.14 0.77 30.90
N THR A 270 10.23 0.17 30.41
CA THR A 270 11.32 0.87 29.72
C THR A 270 11.12 0.92 28.21
N GLY A 271 10.27 0.05 27.66
CA GLY A 271 9.86 0.04 26.26
C GLY A 271 8.73 1.04 25.96
N GLU A 272 8.69 1.54 24.73
CA GLU A 272 7.50 2.26 24.26
C GLU A 272 6.30 1.30 24.25
N PRO A 273 5.11 1.73 24.71
CA PRO A 273 3.92 0.91 24.60
C PRO A 273 3.69 0.54 23.13
N PRO A 274 3.10 -0.63 22.81
CA PRO A 274 2.91 -1.07 21.43
C PRO A 274 2.14 -0.02 20.64
N ALA A 275 2.85 0.80 19.86
CA ALA A 275 2.25 1.92 19.17
C ALA A 275 1.17 1.43 18.20
N ALA A 276 0.16 2.27 17.97
CA ALA A 276 -0.81 2.00 16.91
C ALA A 276 -0.07 1.89 15.56
N ALA A 277 0.09 0.66 15.06
CA ALA A 277 0.74 0.39 13.79
C ALA A 277 0.00 1.11 12.64
N ALA A 278 0.76 1.54 11.63
CA ALA A 278 0.17 2.04 10.39
C ALA A 278 -0.77 0.96 9.79
N PRO A 279 -1.88 1.36 9.13
CA PRO A 279 -2.75 0.39 8.46
C PRO A 279 -1.93 -0.38 7.42
N PRO A 280 -1.88 -1.72 7.47
CA PRO A 280 -1.17 -2.49 6.47
C PRO A 280 -1.92 -2.43 5.13
N PRO A 281 -1.22 -2.65 3.99
CA PRO A 281 -1.86 -2.80 2.68
C PRO A 281 -3.00 -3.81 2.71
N GLY A 282 -4.13 -3.45 2.11
CA GLY A 282 -5.34 -4.26 2.06
C GLY A 282 -6.18 -3.90 0.83
N SER A 283 -7.42 -4.35 0.73
CA SER A 283 -8.37 -3.99 -0.35
C SER A 283 -9.79 -4.41 0.04
N ASN A 284 -10.86 -3.84 -0.53
CA ASN A 284 -12.13 -4.58 -0.65
C ASN A 284 -12.28 -5.16 -2.05
N GLY A 285 -12.93 -6.32 -2.14
CA GLY A 285 -13.30 -6.93 -3.40
C GLY A 285 -14.57 -7.75 -3.20
N PHE A 286 -15.62 -7.43 -3.95
CA PHE A 286 -16.89 -8.13 -3.84
C PHE A 286 -17.60 -8.26 -5.18
N ALA A 287 -18.16 -9.45 -5.43
CA ALA A 287 -18.91 -9.77 -6.63
C ALA A 287 -20.33 -10.22 -6.30
N VAL A 288 -21.27 -9.88 -7.18
CA VAL A 288 -22.70 -10.18 -7.05
C VAL A 288 -23.12 -10.98 -8.28
N ALA A 289 -23.66 -12.18 -8.05
CA ALA A 289 -24.11 -13.05 -9.13
C ALA A 289 -25.27 -12.44 -9.94
N GLY A 290 -25.35 -12.81 -11.21
CA GLY A 290 -26.31 -12.27 -12.19
C GLY A 290 -27.77 -12.20 -11.71
N PRO A 291 -28.32 -13.23 -11.06
CA PRO A 291 -29.70 -13.20 -10.56
C PRO A 291 -29.99 -12.10 -9.53
N ARG A 292 -28.96 -11.57 -8.87
CA ARG A 292 -29.07 -10.52 -7.84
C ARG A 292 -28.66 -9.14 -8.36
N ALA A 293 -28.13 -9.07 -9.59
CA ALA A 293 -27.64 -7.85 -10.22
C ALA A 293 -28.64 -7.31 -11.24
N ASP A 294 -28.85 -6.00 -11.28
CA ASP A 294 -29.54 -5.32 -12.39
C ASP A 294 -28.54 -5.06 -13.54
N ALA A 295 -28.06 -6.16 -14.12
CA ALA A 295 -26.99 -6.16 -15.11
C ALA A 295 -27.30 -7.07 -16.32
N GLY A 296 -28.59 -7.29 -16.62
CA GLY A 296 -29.00 -8.00 -17.84
C GLY A 296 -28.54 -9.47 -17.86
N GLY A 297 -28.43 -10.08 -16.67
CA GLY A 297 -27.91 -11.44 -16.47
C GLY A 297 -26.41 -11.51 -16.17
N ALA A 298 -25.62 -10.46 -16.46
CA ALA A 298 -24.21 -10.43 -16.09
C ALA A 298 -24.02 -10.25 -14.58
N ALA A 299 -22.90 -10.76 -14.04
CA ALA A 299 -22.52 -10.53 -12.67
C ALA A 299 -21.84 -9.15 -12.53
N LEU A 300 -21.87 -8.58 -11.32
CA LEU A 300 -21.17 -7.34 -10.98
C LEU A 300 -19.91 -7.65 -10.18
N LEU A 301 -18.85 -6.87 -10.41
CA LEU A 301 -17.67 -6.84 -9.56
C LEU A 301 -17.39 -5.41 -9.10
N ALA A 302 -17.05 -5.24 -7.82
CA ALA A 302 -16.43 -4.04 -7.27
C ALA A 302 -15.08 -4.35 -6.63
N ASN A 303 -14.11 -3.46 -6.82
CA ASN A 303 -12.78 -3.55 -6.21
C ASN A 303 -12.28 -2.15 -5.80
N ASP A 304 -11.60 -2.08 -4.66
CA ASP A 304 -10.84 -0.92 -4.22
C ASP A 304 -9.58 -1.34 -3.45
N MET A 305 -8.43 -1.33 -4.12
CA MET A 305 -7.16 -1.70 -3.47
C MET A 305 -6.69 -0.59 -2.51
N HIS A 306 -6.41 -0.94 -1.25
CA HIS A 306 -5.96 -0.03 -0.20
C HIS A 306 -4.43 -0.03 -0.05
N LEU A 307 -3.79 1.01 -0.58
CA LEU A 307 -2.33 1.15 -0.63
C LEU A 307 -1.89 2.52 -0.10
N PRO A 308 -0.58 2.73 0.14
CA PRO A 308 -0.03 4.07 0.32
C PRO A 308 -0.40 4.98 -0.86
N LEU A 309 -0.88 6.19 -0.56
CA LEU A 309 -1.31 7.17 -1.56
C LEU A 309 -0.14 8.09 -1.93
N GLY A 310 0.37 7.93 -3.15
CA GLY A 310 1.47 8.72 -3.69
C GLY A 310 1.06 9.62 -4.86
N VAL A 311 1.95 10.56 -5.21
CA VAL A 311 1.89 11.31 -6.46
C VAL A 311 3.13 10.99 -7.31
N PRO A 312 2.97 10.44 -8.52
CA PRO A 312 1.71 9.99 -9.11
C PRO A 312 1.09 8.79 -8.37
N ALA A 313 -0.19 8.47 -8.66
CA ALA A 313 -0.87 7.31 -8.07
C ALA A 313 -0.14 6.00 -8.44
N THR A 314 -0.30 4.95 -7.61
CA THR A 314 0.25 3.61 -7.87
C THR A 314 -0.09 3.11 -9.27
N TRP A 315 -1.33 3.34 -9.70
CA TRP A 315 -1.87 2.85 -10.95
C TRP A 315 -1.86 3.91 -12.05
N LEU A 316 -1.97 3.42 -13.29
CA LEU A 316 -2.32 4.21 -14.46
C LEU A 316 -3.57 3.61 -15.10
N TYR A 317 -4.56 4.43 -15.44
CA TYR A 317 -5.75 3.96 -16.14
C TYR A 317 -5.44 3.77 -17.63
N ALA A 318 -5.84 2.63 -18.20
CA ALA A 318 -5.73 2.38 -19.63
C ALA A 318 -6.88 1.52 -20.18
N SER A 319 -7.20 1.73 -21.45
CA SER A 319 -7.98 0.83 -22.29
C SER A 319 -7.09 0.30 -23.42
N LEU A 320 -6.89 -1.01 -23.49
CA LEU A 320 -6.11 -1.67 -24.53
C LEU A 320 -7.06 -2.29 -25.56
N VAL A 321 -6.95 -1.89 -26.82
CA VAL A 321 -7.84 -2.33 -27.89
C VAL A 321 -7.04 -3.01 -28.97
N LEU A 322 -7.24 -4.32 -29.09
CA LEU A 322 -6.75 -5.10 -30.23
C LEU A 322 -7.75 -4.95 -31.37
N GLU A 323 -7.27 -4.53 -32.54
CA GLU A 323 -8.08 -4.25 -33.72
C GLU A 323 -7.75 -5.20 -34.88
N ASP A 324 -8.71 -5.38 -35.78
CA ASP A 324 -8.46 -6.03 -37.07
C ASP A 324 -7.86 -5.04 -38.09
N ASP A 325 -7.57 -5.51 -39.30
CA ASP A 325 -7.00 -4.67 -40.37
C ASP A 325 -7.92 -3.53 -40.82
N ALA A 326 -9.22 -3.63 -40.55
CA ALA A 326 -10.22 -2.60 -40.84
C ALA A 326 -10.41 -1.62 -39.66
N GLY A 327 -9.64 -1.75 -38.56
CA GLY A 327 -9.74 -0.90 -37.37
C GLY A 327 -10.93 -1.22 -36.47
N ARG A 328 -11.56 -2.39 -36.62
CA ARG A 328 -12.66 -2.81 -35.75
C ARG A 328 -12.10 -3.49 -34.50
N PRO A 329 -12.64 -3.20 -33.29
CA PRO A 329 -12.16 -3.82 -32.07
C PRO A 329 -12.46 -5.32 -32.05
N LEU A 330 -11.41 -6.14 -31.95
CA LEU A 330 -11.47 -7.58 -31.73
C LEU A 330 -11.54 -7.92 -30.24
N ARG A 331 -10.84 -7.14 -29.42
CA ARG A 331 -10.79 -7.28 -27.96
C ARG A 331 -10.49 -5.94 -27.33
N THR A 332 -11.19 -5.62 -26.25
CA THR A 332 -10.95 -4.42 -25.46
C THR A 332 -10.80 -4.82 -24.00
N VAL A 333 -9.76 -4.33 -23.35
CA VAL A 333 -9.51 -4.54 -21.93
C VAL A 333 -9.30 -3.19 -21.27
N THR A 334 -10.11 -2.87 -20.26
CA THR A 334 -10.13 -1.55 -19.62
C THR A 334 -10.00 -1.68 -18.11
N GLY A 335 -9.17 -0.83 -17.50
CA GLY A 335 -8.98 -0.81 -16.06
C GLY A 335 -7.68 -0.11 -15.66
N VAL A 336 -7.03 -0.62 -14.63
CA VAL A 336 -5.74 -0.11 -14.12
C VAL A 336 -4.57 -0.97 -14.56
N THR A 337 -3.47 -0.34 -14.95
CA THR A 337 -2.15 -0.96 -15.15
C THR A 337 -1.25 -0.65 -13.96
N LEU A 338 -0.26 -1.52 -13.76
CA LEU A 338 0.92 -1.21 -12.94
C LEU A 338 2.00 -0.66 -13.87
N PRO A 339 2.37 0.64 -13.79
CA PRO A 339 3.48 1.18 -14.57
C PRO A 339 4.74 0.35 -14.34
N GLY A 340 5.28 -0.23 -15.42
CA GLY A 340 6.34 -1.23 -15.34
C GLY A 340 5.95 -2.62 -15.84
N ALA A 341 4.65 -2.92 -16.00
CA ALA A 341 4.16 -4.21 -16.50
C ALA A 341 3.16 -4.04 -17.66
N PRO A 342 3.20 -4.89 -18.71
CA PRO A 342 2.32 -4.82 -19.87
C PRO A 342 0.92 -5.44 -19.66
N ALA A 343 0.21 -5.09 -18.59
CA ALA A 343 -1.12 -5.63 -18.34
C ALA A 343 -2.07 -4.72 -17.55
N ILE A 344 -3.36 -4.98 -17.76
CA ILE A 344 -4.44 -4.51 -16.90
C ILE A 344 -4.48 -5.44 -15.68
N VAL A 345 -4.18 -4.86 -14.51
CA VAL A 345 -4.12 -5.55 -13.21
C VAL A 345 -5.52 -5.81 -12.69
N ALA A 346 -6.43 -4.84 -12.78
CA ALA A 346 -7.82 -5.00 -12.37
C ALA A 346 -8.72 -4.21 -13.33
N GLY A 347 -9.87 -4.77 -13.69
CA GLY A 347 -10.74 -4.21 -14.71
C GLY A 347 -11.66 -5.23 -15.36
N SER A 348 -11.99 -5.01 -16.64
CA SER A 348 -12.84 -5.92 -17.42
C SER A 348 -12.40 -6.00 -18.88
N ASN A 349 -12.67 -7.15 -19.51
CA ASN A 349 -12.40 -7.40 -20.92
C ASN A 349 -13.65 -7.66 -21.78
N GLY A 350 -14.86 -7.37 -21.27
CA GLY A 350 -16.12 -7.68 -21.96
C GLY A 350 -16.71 -9.05 -21.64
N ASP A 351 -15.89 -10.03 -21.27
CA ASP A 351 -16.31 -11.39 -20.95
C ASP A 351 -16.24 -11.66 -19.44
N ILE A 352 -15.17 -11.17 -18.80
CA ILE A 352 -14.97 -11.22 -17.35
C ILE A 352 -14.57 -9.85 -16.79
N ALA A 353 -14.80 -9.66 -15.50
CA ALA A 353 -14.23 -8.60 -14.69
C ALA A 353 -13.48 -9.23 -13.52
N TRP A 354 -12.34 -8.66 -13.15
CA TRP A 354 -11.52 -9.17 -12.08
C TRP A 354 -10.88 -8.07 -11.23
N GLY A 355 -10.59 -8.42 -9.98
CA GLY A 355 -10.00 -7.54 -8.99
C GLY A 355 -9.29 -8.34 -7.91
N PHE A 356 -8.50 -7.64 -7.10
CA PHE A 356 -7.62 -8.27 -6.11
C PHE A 356 -7.83 -7.72 -4.70
N THR A 357 -7.71 -8.62 -3.73
CA THR A 357 -7.47 -8.25 -2.34
C THR A 357 -6.28 -9.02 -1.78
N ASN A 358 -5.48 -8.39 -0.93
CA ASN A 358 -4.38 -9.11 -0.26
C ASN A 358 -4.90 -10.33 0.49
N SER A 359 -4.28 -11.50 0.27
CA SER A 359 -4.77 -12.78 0.81
C SER A 359 -4.42 -12.93 2.28
N TYR A 360 -3.25 -12.43 2.70
CA TYR A 360 -2.60 -12.83 3.95
C TYR A 360 -2.52 -14.36 4.13
N ALA A 361 -2.44 -15.09 3.02
CA ALA A 361 -1.98 -16.46 3.03
C ALA A 361 -0.54 -16.49 3.56
N ASP A 362 -0.22 -17.55 4.26
CA ASP A 362 1.10 -17.84 4.78
C ASP A 362 2.03 -18.25 3.64
N THR A 363 2.87 -17.29 3.25
CA THR A 363 3.88 -17.38 2.20
C THR A 363 5.31 -17.32 2.73
N CYS A 364 5.51 -17.41 4.05
CA CYS A 364 6.82 -17.26 4.68
C CYS A 364 6.93 -18.22 5.87
N ASP A 365 8.00 -19.01 5.97
CA ASP A 365 8.24 -19.88 7.13
C ASP A 365 9.61 -19.62 7.76
N VAL A 366 9.71 -19.80 9.08
CA VAL A 366 10.97 -19.68 9.81
C VAL A 366 11.63 -21.05 9.92
N VAL A 367 12.81 -21.19 9.29
CA VAL A 367 13.66 -22.38 9.45
C VAL A 367 14.75 -22.10 10.46
N LEU A 368 14.77 -22.86 11.55
CA LEU A 368 15.84 -22.80 12.54
C LEU A 368 17.13 -23.36 11.94
N VAL A 369 18.21 -22.59 12.03
CA VAL A 369 19.55 -23.02 11.63
C VAL A 369 20.21 -23.61 12.86
N GLU A 370 20.59 -24.89 12.77
CA GLU A 370 21.34 -25.58 13.82
C GLU A 370 22.83 -25.55 13.46
N PRO A 371 23.68 -24.79 14.18
CA PRO A 371 25.12 -24.85 13.99
C PRO A 371 25.65 -26.26 14.24
N ASP A 372 26.63 -26.67 13.46
CA ASP A 372 27.33 -27.94 13.70
C ASP A 372 28.17 -27.83 14.99
N PRO A 373 27.96 -28.71 16.00
CA PRO A 373 28.71 -28.65 17.24
C PRO A 373 30.24 -28.72 17.07
N ASP A 374 30.72 -29.38 16.01
CA ASP A 374 32.16 -29.52 15.75
C ASP A 374 32.78 -28.28 15.10
N ALA A 375 31.96 -27.44 14.45
CA ALA A 375 32.41 -26.25 13.72
C ALA A 375 31.29 -25.20 13.60
N PRO A 376 30.80 -24.64 14.73
CA PRO A 376 29.54 -23.89 14.78
C PRO A 376 29.58 -22.57 13.98
N ASP A 377 30.77 -21.98 13.81
CA ASP A 377 30.94 -20.76 13.02
C ASP A 377 31.06 -21.02 11.50
N LEU A 378 31.35 -22.26 11.11
CA LEU A 378 31.69 -22.64 9.74
C LEU A 378 30.67 -23.55 9.08
N ARG A 379 29.93 -24.36 9.85
CA ARG A 379 28.99 -25.36 9.34
C ARG A 379 27.67 -25.35 10.10
N TYR A 380 26.62 -25.80 9.44
CA TYR A 380 25.29 -26.04 9.99
C TYR A 380 24.81 -27.45 9.64
N LEU A 381 23.88 -27.99 10.41
CA LEU A 381 23.26 -29.29 10.16
C LEU A 381 22.20 -29.19 9.06
N ALA A 382 22.30 -30.07 8.06
CA ALA A 382 21.36 -30.16 6.94
C ALA A 382 21.00 -31.63 6.67
N PRO A 383 19.95 -31.90 5.86
CA PRO A 383 19.65 -33.24 5.41
C PRO A 383 20.87 -33.87 4.72
N GLY A 384 21.31 -35.01 5.25
CA GLY A 384 22.50 -35.72 4.77
C GLY A 384 23.82 -35.33 5.44
N GLY A 385 23.81 -34.48 6.48
CA GLY A 385 24.97 -34.15 7.32
C GLY A 385 25.36 -32.66 7.32
N PRO A 386 26.41 -32.28 8.08
CA PRO A 386 26.87 -30.90 8.18
C PRO A 386 27.28 -30.31 6.82
N ARG A 387 26.90 -29.05 6.56
CA ARG A 387 27.25 -28.27 5.37
C ARG A 387 27.90 -26.95 5.74
N PRO A 388 28.84 -26.42 4.93
CA PRO A 388 29.46 -25.14 5.19
C PRO A 388 28.47 -23.98 4.96
N PHE A 389 28.59 -22.93 5.77
CA PHE A 389 28.02 -21.62 5.42
C PHE A 389 28.72 -21.07 4.18
N VAL A 390 27.98 -20.32 3.36
CA VAL A 390 28.54 -19.65 2.18
C VAL A 390 28.50 -18.14 2.40
N GLU A 391 29.67 -17.51 2.40
CA GLU A 391 29.77 -16.05 2.43
C GLU A 391 29.39 -15.46 1.07
N ARG A 392 28.48 -14.49 1.09
CA ARG A 392 28.11 -13.68 -0.07
C ARG A 392 28.56 -12.25 0.14
N GLN A 393 28.89 -11.59 -0.96
CA GLN A 393 29.27 -10.19 -0.99
C GLN A 393 28.55 -9.49 -2.16
N MET A 394 28.17 -8.25 -1.94
CA MET A 394 27.58 -7.37 -2.94
C MET A 394 28.07 -5.94 -2.74
N THR A 395 28.47 -5.29 -3.82
CA THR A 395 28.79 -3.87 -3.85
C THR A 395 27.52 -3.05 -4.06
N LEU A 396 27.27 -2.08 -3.20
CA LEU A 396 26.15 -1.14 -3.30
C LEU A 396 26.65 0.25 -3.72
N GLU A 397 26.16 0.74 -4.85
CA GLU A 397 26.47 2.08 -5.36
C GLU A 397 25.76 3.17 -4.55
N VAL A 398 26.44 4.30 -4.29
CA VAL A 398 25.92 5.38 -3.44
C VAL A 398 26.13 6.75 -4.10
N ALA A 399 25.04 7.48 -4.38
CA ALA A 399 25.12 8.82 -4.95
C ALA A 399 25.88 9.78 -4.01
N GLY A 400 26.91 10.45 -4.55
CA GLY A 400 27.72 11.40 -3.80
C GLY A 400 28.68 10.78 -2.77
N GLY A 401 28.87 9.45 -2.79
CA GLY A 401 29.79 8.73 -1.91
C GLY A 401 30.56 7.63 -2.63
N ALA A 402 31.41 6.92 -1.90
CA ALA A 402 32.07 5.70 -2.41
C ALA A 402 31.09 4.50 -2.36
N PRO A 403 31.24 3.50 -3.25
CA PRO A 403 30.51 2.25 -3.15
C PRO A 403 30.74 1.58 -1.79
N VAL A 404 29.73 0.85 -1.30
CA VAL A 404 29.75 0.18 0.00
C VAL A 404 29.61 -1.32 -0.19
N GLU A 405 30.56 -2.09 0.34
CA GLU A 405 30.47 -3.54 0.41
C GLU A 405 29.48 -3.98 1.50
N THR A 406 28.63 -4.95 1.17
CA THR A 406 27.77 -5.65 2.12
C THR A 406 27.96 -7.16 1.99
N SER A 407 27.92 -7.89 3.10
CA SER A 407 28.10 -9.34 3.12
C SER A 407 27.11 -10.02 4.05
N TRP A 408 26.80 -11.29 3.76
CA TRP A 408 25.94 -12.13 4.59
C TRP A 408 26.28 -13.61 4.42
N ARG A 409 25.92 -14.41 5.42
CA ARG A 409 26.03 -15.87 5.38
C ARG A 409 24.78 -16.47 4.75
N GLU A 410 24.95 -17.49 3.92
CA GLU A 410 23.86 -18.29 3.36
C GLU A 410 23.97 -19.76 3.78
N THR A 411 22.81 -20.37 4.01
CA THR A 411 22.63 -21.82 4.01
C THR A 411 22.09 -22.28 2.64
N VAL A 412 21.82 -23.58 2.50
CA VAL A 412 21.11 -24.13 1.33
C VAL A 412 19.67 -23.60 1.21
N TRP A 413 19.10 -23.10 2.31
CA TRP A 413 17.72 -22.58 2.36
C TRP A 413 17.65 -21.08 2.07
N GLY A 414 18.71 -20.32 2.37
CA GLY A 414 18.71 -18.87 2.20
C GLY A 414 19.63 -18.13 3.16
N PRO A 415 19.55 -16.78 3.17
CA PRO A 415 20.37 -15.94 4.02
C PRO A 415 20.05 -16.16 5.51
N VAL A 416 21.11 -16.21 6.32
CA VAL A 416 21.00 -16.38 7.78
C VAL A 416 20.70 -15.03 8.42
N HIS A 417 19.63 -15.00 9.20
CA HIS A 417 19.34 -13.94 10.14
C HIS A 417 19.96 -14.29 11.49
N GLU A 418 20.94 -13.47 11.89
CA GLU A 418 21.52 -13.59 13.22
C GLU A 418 20.51 -13.10 14.28
N PRO A 419 20.38 -13.81 15.40
CA PRO A 419 19.38 -13.52 16.42
C PRO A 419 19.78 -12.34 17.31
N SER A 420 18.80 -11.75 18.03
CA SER A 420 19.07 -11.07 19.30
C SER A 420 19.49 -12.09 20.36
N ALA A 421 20.03 -11.64 21.50
CA ALA A 421 20.78 -12.45 22.48
C ALA A 421 20.22 -13.84 22.91
N ASP A 422 18.95 -14.16 22.68
CA ASP A 422 18.28 -15.41 23.11
C ASP A 422 17.57 -16.22 22.00
N ALA A 423 17.66 -15.83 20.72
CA ALA A 423 17.08 -16.62 19.62
C ALA A 423 18.14 -17.51 18.93
N ALA A 424 17.72 -18.62 18.30
CA ALA A 424 18.59 -19.37 17.42
C ALA A 424 18.73 -18.64 16.07
N PRO A 425 19.88 -18.75 15.36
CA PRO A 425 19.97 -18.26 13.99
C PRO A 425 18.90 -18.94 13.13
N PHE A 426 18.35 -18.20 12.18
CA PHE A 426 17.24 -18.70 11.36
C PHE A 426 17.33 -18.21 9.92
N VAL A 427 16.60 -18.88 9.03
CA VAL A 427 16.32 -18.44 7.66
C VAL A 427 14.84 -18.11 7.57
N ALA A 428 14.51 -16.94 7.03
CA ALA A 428 13.15 -16.64 6.59
C ALA A 428 12.97 -17.22 5.18
N LEU A 429 12.36 -18.40 5.07
CA LEU A 429 11.97 -18.95 3.79
C LEU A 429 10.80 -18.16 3.26
N TRP A 430 10.97 -17.50 2.12
CA TRP A 430 9.94 -16.67 1.53
C TRP A 430 9.62 -17.12 0.10
N VAL A 431 8.33 -17.19 -0.25
CA VAL A 431 7.91 -17.73 -1.55
C VAL A 431 8.51 -16.96 -2.74
N ALA A 432 8.75 -15.66 -2.61
CA ALA A 432 9.33 -14.82 -3.67
C ALA A 432 10.78 -15.21 -4.02
N ASP A 433 11.45 -15.93 -3.13
CA ASP A 433 12.81 -16.45 -3.34
C ASP A 433 12.83 -17.79 -4.09
N LEU A 434 11.68 -18.37 -4.44
CA LEU A 434 11.58 -19.58 -5.24
C LEU A 434 11.61 -19.28 -6.75
N ASP A 435 12.21 -20.17 -7.53
CA ASP A 435 12.17 -20.08 -8.99
C ASP A 435 10.72 -20.15 -9.51
N GLY A 436 10.41 -19.35 -10.52
CA GLY A 436 9.07 -19.23 -11.09
C GLY A 436 8.04 -18.47 -10.25
N ALA A 437 8.41 -17.99 -9.04
CA ALA A 437 7.51 -17.22 -8.17
C ALA A 437 7.16 -15.82 -8.72
N THR A 438 7.98 -15.29 -9.63
CA THR A 438 7.70 -14.06 -10.39
C THR A 438 7.70 -14.38 -11.88
N ASN A 439 6.55 -14.24 -12.54
CA ASN A 439 6.40 -14.57 -13.97
C ASN A 439 5.24 -13.77 -14.61
N PRO A 440 5.21 -13.62 -15.95
CA PRO A 440 4.25 -12.74 -16.62
C PRO A 440 2.87 -13.38 -16.89
N ALA A 441 2.57 -14.60 -16.40
CA ALA A 441 1.37 -15.32 -16.81
C ALA A 441 0.06 -14.61 -16.46
N ILE A 442 0.04 -13.70 -15.48
CA ILE A 442 -1.16 -12.92 -15.14
C ILE A 442 -1.67 -12.07 -16.32
N PHE A 443 -0.80 -11.76 -17.29
CA PHE A 443 -1.13 -10.99 -18.49
C PHE A 443 -2.10 -11.74 -19.43
N ASP A 444 -2.24 -13.05 -19.25
CA ASP A 444 -3.15 -13.90 -20.01
C ASP A 444 -4.63 -13.67 -19.64
N LEU A 445 -4.93 -12.96 -18.54
CA LEU A 445 -6.30 -12.50 -18.24
C LEU A 445 -6.88 -11.62 -19.36
N PHE A 446 -6.02 -11.05 -20.20
CA PHE A 446 -6.44 -10.35 -21.41
C PHE A 446 -7.39 -11.20 -22.25
N ASP A 447 -7.11 -12.50 -22.45
CA ASP A 447 -7.90 -13.39 -23.32
C ASP A 447 -8.95 -14.23 -22.58
N ALA A 448 -8.92 -14.26 -21.25
CA ALA A 448 -9.81 -15.10 -20.46
C ALA A 448 -11.28 -14.69 -20.67
N ARG A 449 -12.14 -15.68 -20.98
CA ARG A 449 -13.57 -15.49 -21.25
C ARG A 449 -14.48 -16.12 -20.21
N THR A 450 -13.97 -17.07 -19.45
CA THR A 450 -14.74 -17.81 -18.45
C THR A 450 -14.05 -17.76 -17.09
N LEU A 451 -14.82 -18.09 -16.06
CA LEU A 451 -14.31 -18.21 -14.69
C LEU A 451 -13.15 -19.23 -14.61
N GLU A 452 -13.28 -20.37 -15.28
CA GLU A 452 -12.28 -21.43 -15.30
C GLU A 452 -10.98 -20.99 -16.00
N GLN A 453 -11.10 -20.24 -17.10
CA GLN A 453 -9.93 -19.67 -17.78
C GLN A 453 -9.22 -18.65 -16.88
N ALA A 454 -9.97 -17.78 -16.19
CA ALA A 454 -9.40 -16.83 -15.25
C ALA A 454 -8.68 -17.54 -14.09
N PHE A 455 -9.26 -18.60 -13.53
CA PHE A 455 -8.62 -19.40 -12.48
C PHE A 455 -7.38 -20.13 -12.96
N ALA A 456 -7.40 -20.67 -14.18
CA ALA A 456 -6.23 -21.32 -14.76
C ALA A 456 -5.06 -20.34 -14.98
N VAL A 457 -5.35 -19.07 -15.24
CA VAL A 457 -4.34 -18.00 -15.26
C VAL A 457 -3.86 -17.68 -13.84
N ALA A 458 -4.79 -17.50 -12.91
CA ALA A 458 -4.51 -17.19 -11.51
C ALA A 458 -3.52 -18.16 -10.86
N HIS A 459 -3.74 -19.46 -11.04
CA HIS A 459 -2.97 -20.52 -10.38
C HIS A 459 -1.55 -20.71 -10.92
N ARG A 460 -1.22 -20.15 -12.09
CA ARG A 460 0.13 -20.17 -12.67
C ARG A 460 0.85 -18.82 -12.59
N ALA A 461 0.12 -17.76 -12.22
CA ALA A 461 0.67 -16.42 -12.13
C ALA A 461 1.77 -16.34 -11.07
N GLY A 462 2.92 -15.79 -11.45
CA GLY A 462 4.02 -15.51 -10.55
C GLY A 462 3.92 -14.07 -10.04
N MET A 463 3.25 -13.91 -8.92
CA MET A 463 2.98 -12.62 -8.27
C MET A 463 2.67 -12.86 -6.78
N PRO A 464 2.69 -11.82 -5.92
CA PRO A 464 2.29 -11.97 -4.53
C PRO A 464 0.91 -12.61 -4.42
N ALA A 465 0.74 -13.59 -3.53
CA ALA A 465 -0.52 -14.31 -3.35
C ALA A 465 -1.66 -13.33 -3.00
N GLN A 466 -2.60 -13.13 -3.92
CA GLN A 466 -3.78 -12.28 -3.75
C GLN A 466 -5.06 -13.12 -3.86
N ASN A 467 -6.09 -12.76 -3.11
CA ASN A 467 -7.46 -13.17 -3.43
C ASN A 467 -7.83 -12.56 -4.78
N LEU A 468 -8.13 -13.40 -5.77
CA LEU A 468 -8.74 -13.01 -7.04
C LEU A 468 -10.26 -13.17 -6.92
N GLN A 469 -11.01 -12.12 -7.23
CA GLN A 469 -12.46 -12.20 -7.45
C GLN A 469 -12.73 -12.06 -8.93
N VAL A 470 -13.66 -12.86 -9.46
CA VAL A 470 -14.06 -12.82 -10.87
C VAL A 470 -15.58 -12.77 -10.95
N ALA A 471 -16.09 -11.88 -11.80
CA ALA A 471 -17.47 -11.84 -12.26
C ALA A 471 -17.49 -12.07 -13.77
N THR A 472 -18.48 -12.78 -14.27
CA THR A 472 -18.57 -13.13 -15.70
C THR A 472 -19.83 -12.55 -16.35
N ARG A 473 -19.77 -12.39 -17.67
CA ARG A 473 -20.89 -11.91 -18.50
C ARG A 473 -22.12 -12.82 -18.44
N ASP A 474 -21.94 -14.11 -18.22
CA ASP A 474 -23.01 -15.10 -18.06
C ASP A 474 -23.56 -15.21 -16.63
N GLY A 475 -23.16 -14.31 -15.72
CA GLY A 475 -23.79 -14.17 -14.40
C GLY A 475 -23.13 -14.95 -13.28
N ARG A 476 -21.98 -15.58 -13.53
CA ARG A 476 -21.25 -16.38 -12.55
C ARG A 476 -20.27 -15.54 -11.76
N VAL A 477 -19.98 -15.97 -10.53
CA VAL A 477 -18.99 -15.34 -9.66
C VAL A 477 -18.10 -16.39 -9.02
N GLY A 478 -16.85 -16.03 -8.76
CA GLY A 478 -15.95 -16.92 -8.04
C GLY A 478 -14.77 -16.23 -7.40
N TRP A 479 -14.11 -16.99 -6.53
CA TRP A 479 -12.92 -16.61 -5.81
C TRP A 479 -11.86 -17.71 -5.86
N THR A 480 -10.59 -17.31 -5.93
CA THR A 480 -9.43 -18.18 -5.78
C THR A 480 -8.23 -17.35 -5.30
N ILE A 481 -7.09 -18.00 -5.04
CA ILE A 481 -5.80 -17.31 -4.97
C ILE A 481 -5.17 -17.21 -6.36
N ALA A 482 -4.69 -16.01 -6.70
CA ALA A 482 -3.74 -15.78 -7.78
C ALA A 482 -2.37 -15.50 -7.17
N GLY A 483 -1.31 -16.05 -7.76
CA GLY A 483 0.05 -15.88 -7.24
C GLY A 483 0.61 -17.14 -6.58
N SER A 484 1.83 -17.00 -6.08
CA SER A 484 2.65 -18.13 -5.62
C SER A 484 2.37 -18.50 -4.16
N LEU A 485 2.18 -19.79 -3.90
CA LEU A 485 2.05 -20.38 -2.56
C LEU A 485 3.11 -21.49 -2.39
N PRO A 486 3.73 -21.64 -1.21
CA PRO A 486 4.71 -22.71 -0.98
C PRO A 486 4.02 -24.07 -0.80
N ARG A 487 4.69 -25.14 -1.23
CA ARG A 487 4.29 -26.52 -0.93
C ARG A 487 5.06 -27.03 0.29
N ARG A 488 4.37 -27.11 1.44
CA ARG A 488 4.93 -27.62 2.69
C ARG A 488 4.85 -29.14 2.78
N VAL A 489 5.87 -29.77 3.36
CA VAL A 489 5.90 -31.21 3.67
C VAL A 489 6.32 -31.40 5.11
N GLY A 490 5.52 -32.12 5.90
CA GLY A 490 5.86 -32.51 7.28
C GLY A 490 5.61 -31.45 8.37
N PHE A 491 5.03 -30.29 8.01
CA PHE A 491 4.68 -29.20 8.93
C PHE A 491 3.65 -28.25 8.29
N ASP A 492 3.07 -27.36 9.08
CA ASP A 492 1.96 -26.47 8.70
C ASP A 492 2.34 -24.98 8.56
N GLY A 493 3.61 -24.63 8.76
CA GLY A 493 4.11 -23.25 8.73
C GLY A 493 3.87 -22.44 10.01
N SER A 494 3.07 -22.96 10.95
CA SER A 494 2.60 -22.17 12.09
C SER A 494 3.67 -21.87 13.16
N ARG A 495 4.83 -22.52 13.10
CA ARG A 495 5.90 -22.32 14.07
C ARG A 495 7.26 -22.46 13.40
N PRO A 496 8.29 -21.81 13.95
CA PRO A 496 9.66 -22.11 13.58
C PRO A 496 9.97 -23.60 13.73
N VAL A 497 10.61 -24.17 12.70
CA VAL A 497 10.98 -25.60 12.68
C VAL A 497 12.39 -25.78 12.16
N SER A 498 13.05 -26.85 12.58
CA SER A 498 14.30 -27.29 11.94
C SER A 498 14.00 -28.17 10.73
N PHE A 499 14.81 -28.00 9.68
CA PHE A 499 14.85 -28.85 8.48
C PHE A 499 16.03 -29.82 8.48
N ALA A 500 16.86 -29.84 9.55
CA ALA A 500 18.11 -30.60 9.58
C ALA A 500 17.92 -32.12 9.40
N ASP A 501 16.83 -32.69 9.95
CA ASP A 501 16.54 -34.12 9.88
C ASP A 501 15.91 -34.59 8.56
N GLY A 502 15.53 -33.66 7.67
CA GLY A 502 14.90 -33.94 6.38
C GLY A 502 13.43 -34.36 6.43
N SER A 503 12.80 -34.44 7.61
CA SER A 503 11.37 -34.75 7.76
C SER A 503 10.47 -33.60 7.29
N ARG A 504 11.01 -32.37 7.32
CA ARG A 504 10.33 -31.13 6.93
C ARG A 504 11.05 -30.45 5.79
N ARG A 505 10.29 -29.89 4.84
CA ARG A 505 10.83 -29.08 3.73
C ARG A 505 9.76 -28.28 3.02
N TRP A 506 10.20 -27.28 2.25
CA TRP A 506 9.46 -26.79 1.09
C TRP A 506 9.80 -27.64 -0.13
N ASP A 507 8.77 -28.02 -0.89
CA ASP A 507 8.87 -28.84 -2.10
C ASP A 507 8.39 -28.03 -3.32
N GLY A 508 8.96 -26.82 -3.47
CA GLY A 508 8.62 -25.87 -4.52
C GLY A 508 7.28 -25.16 -4.32
N LEU A 509 6.69 -24.72 -5.43
CA LEU A 509 5.39 -24.04 -5.46
C LEU A 509 4.24 -25.04 -5.37
N LEU A 510 3.13 -24.61 -4.75
CA LEU A 510 1.89 -25.38 -4.66
C LEU A 510 1.31 -25.63 -6.07
N PRO A 511 1.01 -26.89 -6.44
CA PRO A 511 0.41 -27.17 -7.75
C PRO A 511 -0.97 -26.53 -7.90
N ALA A 512 -1.28 -26.02 -9.10
CA ALA A 512 -2.54 -25.35 -9.42
C ALA A 512 -3.80 -26.12 -8.95
N ALA A 513 -3.83 -27.43 -9.15
CA ALA A 513 -4.95 -28.29 -8.77
C ALA A 513 -5.22 -28.36 -7.25
N LYS A 514 -4.30 -27.85 -6.42
CA LYS A 514 -4.42 -27.79 -4.96
C LYS A 514 -4.79 -26.41 -4.45
N VAL A 515 -4.84 -25.39 -5.30
CA VAL A 515 -5.20 -24.03 -4.89
C VAL A 515 -6.71 -23.98 -4.59
N PRO A 516 -7.13 -23.53 -3.40
CA PRO A 516 -8.54 -23.39 -3.04
C PRO A 516 -9.31 -22.47 -3.98
N ARG A 517 -10.58 -22.82 -4.25
CA ARG A 517 -11.49 -22.00 -5.04
C ARG A 517 -12.93 -22.11 -4.55
N ILE A 518 -13.68 -21.03 -4.72
CA ILE A 518 -15.13 -20.95 -4.50
C ILE A 518 -15.76 -20.51 -5.80
N VAL A 519 -16.82 -21.20 -6.21
CA VAL A 519 -17.54 -20.96 -7.45
C VAL A 519 -19.02 -20.92 -7.13
N ASP A 520 -19.70 -19.87 -7.57
CA ASP A 520 -21.14 -19.69 -7.45
C ASP A 520 -21.67 -20.01 -6.03
N PRO A 521 -21.20 -19.28 -4.99
CA PRO A 521 -21.64 -19.50 -3.62
C PRO A 521 -23.17 -19.36 -3.50
N ALA A 522 -23.78 -20.08 -2.56
CA ALA A 522 -25.23 -20.23 -2.47
C ALA A 522 -25.99 -18.91 -2.26
N ASP A 523 -25.37 -17.92 -1.63
CA ASP A 523 -25.94 -16.58 -1.45
C ASP A 523 -25.67 -15.67 -2.66
N GLY A 524 -24.93 -16.12 -3.67
CA GLY A 524 -24.56 -15.35 -4.85
C GLY A 524 -23.57 -14.22 -4.58
N LEU A 525 -22.85 -14.24 -3.45
CA LEU A 525 -21.87 -13.21 -3.08
C LEU A 525 -20.47 -13.78 -2.93
N VAL A 526 -19.51 -13.14 -3.59
CA VAL A 526 -18.09 -13.28 -3.25
C VAL A 526 -17.69 -12.03 -2.49
N VAL A 527 -17.18 -12.15 -1.26
CA VAL A 527 -16.73 -10.99 -0.47
C VAL A 527 -15.37 -11.28 0.14
N THR A 528 -14.43 -10.38 -0.10
CA THR A 528 -13.11 -10.40 0.51
C THR A 528 -12.75 -9.00 1.00
N ALA A 529 -12.19 -8.93 2.20
CA ALA A 529 -11.66 -7.68 2.78
C ALA A 529 -10.43 -7.99 3.64
N ASN A 530 -9.53 -8.83 3.09
CA ASN A 530 -8.29 -9.34 3.70
C ASN A 530 -8.49 -10.14 5.01
N ALA A 531 -9.73 -10.43 5.38
CA ALA A 531 -10.04 -11.33 6.48
C ALA A 531 -10.00 -12.78 5.98
N ARG A 532 -10.03 -13.73 6.91
CA ARG A 532 -10.18 -15.15 6.60
C ARG A 532 -11.44 -15.39 5.75
N VAL A 533 -11.28 -16.09 4.64
CA VAL A 533 -12.34 -16.35 3.64
C VAL A 533 -12.80 -17.81 3.58
N VAL A 534 -11.93 -18.74 4.00
CA VAL A 534 -12.16 -20.20 3.98
C VAL A 534 -11.94 -20.82 5.37
N ASP A 535 -12.24 -22.11 5.50
CA ASP A 535 -12.00 -22.91 6.71
C ASP A 535 -11.53 -24.33 6.34
N GLY A 536 -11.22 -25.17 7.32
CA GLY A 536 -10.89 -26.58 7.12
C GLY A 536 -9.61 -26.79 6.29
N SER A 537 -9.66 -27.71 5.32
CA SER A 537 -8.49 -28.06 4.49
C SER A 537 -7.98 -26.89 3.65
N ASP A 538 -8.89 -26.03 3.20
CA ASP A 538 -8.52 -24.86 2.38
C ASP A 538 -7.76 -23.85 3.23
N LEU A 539 -8.18 -23.61 4.47
CA LEU A 539 -7.43 -22.80 5.43
C LEU A 539 -6.08 -23.42 5.79
N ALA A 540 -6.00 -24.74 5.93
CA ALA A 540 -4.73 -25.42 6.19
C ALA A 540 -3.73 -25.28 5.02
N ILE A 541 -4.23 -25.16 3.78
CA ILE A 541 -3.39 -24.88 2.60
C ILE A 541 -2.93 -23.42 2.59
N LEU A 542 -3.83 -22.48 2.88
CA LEU A 542 -3.50 -21.06 2.85
C LEU A 542 -2.69 -20.60 4.06
N GLY A 543 -2.82 -21.25 5.21
CA GLY A 543 -2.24 -20.81 6.48
C GLY A 543 -2.78 -19.47 6.96
N ASP A 544 -2.05 -18.82 7.86
CA ASP A 544 -2.40 -17.51 8.44
C ASP A 544 -1.14 -16.64 8.60
N ALA A 545 -1.04 -15.58 7.79
CA ALA A 545 -0.03 -14.52 7.94
C ALA A 545 -0.61 -13.26 8.63
N GLY A 546 -1.60 -13.48 9.50
CA GLY A 546 -2.32 -12.48 10.27
C GLY A 546 -3.55 -11.95 9.52
N TYR A 547 -4.60 -12.71 9.32
CA TYR A 547 -5.81 -12.15 8.68
C TYR A 547 -6.30 -10.84 9.31
N ALA A 548 -6.92 -9.96 8.50
CA ALA A 548 -7.62 -8.79 9.03
C ALA A 548 -8.82 -9.23 9.89
N LEU A 549 -9.25 -8.36 10.82
CA LEU A 549 -10.25 -8.66 11.85
C LEU A 549 -11.61 -9.20 11.35
N GLY A 550 -11.98 -8.97 10.10
CA GLY A 550 -13.28 -9.39 9.56
C GLY A 550 -14.41 -8.37 9.63
N ALA A 551 -14.31 -7.36 10.50
CA ALA A 551 -15.35 -6.34 10.68
C ALA A 551 -15.78 -5.66 9.35
N ARG A 552 -14.80 -5.35 8.50
CA ARG A 552 -15.03 -4.76 7.17
C ARG A 552 -15.71 -5.73 6.19
N ALA A 553 -15.23 -6.98 6.13
CA ALA A 553 -15.83 -8.03 5.28
C ALA A 553 -17.29 -8.29 5.69
N ARG A 554 -17.55 -8.35 7.01
CA ARG A 554 -18.89 -8.46 7.57
C ARG A 554 -19.78 -7.30 7.14
N GLN A 555 -19.32 -6.07 7.28
CA GLN A 555 -20.11 -4.89 6.94
C GLN A 555 -20.43 -4.81 5.43
N ILE A 556 -19.50 -5.24 4.56
CA ILE A 556 -19.75 -5.37 3.12
C ILE A 556 -20.81 -6.44 2.85
N ARG A 557 -20.59 -7.65 3.35
CA ARG A 557 -21.52 -8.78 3.17
C ARG A 557 -22.93 -8.39 3.64
N ASP A 558 -23.04 -7.83 4.84
CA ASP A 558 -24.33 -7.45 5.43
C ASP A 558 -24.99 -6.27 4.67
N GLY A 559 -24.19 -5.39 4.04
CA GLY A 559 -24.69 -4.31 3.17
C GLY A 559 -25.22 -4.78 1.82
N LEU A 560 -24.87 -5.99 1.40
CA LEU A 560 -25.31 -6.64 0.16
C LEU A 560 -26.34 -7.76 0.41
N ALA A 561 -26.32 -8.39 1.59
CA ALA A 561 -27.16 -9.54 1.92
C ALA A 561 -28.66 -9.21 1.81
N GLY A 562 -29.43 -10.12 1.22
CA GLY A 562 -30.88 -10.00 1.08
C GLY A 562 -31.37 -8.90 0.14
N ARG A 563 -30.48 -8.30 -0.66
CA ARG A 563 -30.80 -7.29 -1.67
C ARG A 563 -30.67 -7.87 -3.08
N ASP A 564 -31.62 -7.56 -3.95
CA ASP A 564 -31.59 -7.89 -5.37
C ASP A 564 -31.68 -6.60 -6.21
N GLY A 565 -31.48 -6.72 -7.52
CA GLY A 565 -31.45 -5.55 -8.42
C GLY A 565 -30.28 -4.60 -8.11
N LEU A 566 -29.18 -5.13 -7.60
CA LEU A 566 -28.00 -4.34 -7.25
C LEU A 566 -27.37 -3.74 -8.51
N THR A 567 -26.96 -2.48 -8.43
CA THR A 567 -26.31 -1.73 -9.52
C THR A 567 -24.86 -1.36 -9.16
N PRO A 568 -24.02 -0.94 -10.12
CA PRO A 568 -22.72 -0.33 -9.80
C PRO A 568 -22.80 0.81 -8.79
N ALA A 569 -23.88 1.59 -8.76
CA ALA A 569 -24.06 2.68 -7.79
C ALA A 569 -24.28 2.17 -6.36
N ASP A 570 -24.97 1.04 -6.19
CA ASP A 570 -25.12 0.39 -4.88
C ASP A 570 -23.78 -0.13 -4.36
N LEU A 571 -22.96 -0.69 -5.26
CA LEU A 571 -21.62 -1.16 -4.93
C LEU A 571 -20.72 0.01 -4.51
N LEU A 572 -20.80 1.16 -5.19
CA LEU A 572 -20.11 2.39 -4.78
C LEU A 572 -20.56 2.86 -3.38
N ALA A 573 -21.86 2.80 -3.09
CA ALA A 573 -22.38 3.18 -1.78
C ALA A 573 -21.84 2.27 -0.66
N VAL A 574 -21.66 0.97 -0.94
CA VAL A 574 -20.99 0.03 -0.01
C VAL A 574 -19.52 0.39 0.16
N GLN A 575 -18.76 0.68 -0.91
CA GLN A 575 -17.36 1.12 -0.80
C GLN A 575 -17.19 2.43 -0.01
N LEU A 576 -18.20 3.31 -0.06
CA LEU A 576 -18.22 4.60 0.63
C LEU A 576 -18.80 4.53 2.06
N ASP A 577 -19.18 3.35 2.53
CA ASP A 577 -19.79 3.19 3.86
C ASP A 577 -18.76 3.45 4.97
N ASP A 578 -19.02 4.50 5.74
CA ASP A 578 -18.21 4.99 6.86
C ASP A 578 -18.90 4.78 8.23
N ARG A 579 -19.96 3.95 8.28
CA ARG A 579 -20.62 3.60 9.55
C ARG A 579 -19.65 2.88 10.48
N ALA A 580 -19.58 3.34 11.72
CA ALA A 580 -18.65 2.89 12.74
C ALA A 580 -19.18 1.68 13.53
N LEU A 581 -19.72 0.67 12.85
CA LEU A 581 -20.41 -0.47 13.48
C LEU A 581 -19.52 -1.22 14.47
N PHE A 582 -18.26 -1.42 14.08
CA PHE A 582 -17.24 -2.04 14.93
C PHE A 582 -16.94 -1.23 16.21
N LEU A 583 -16.81 0.09 16.09
CA LEU A 583 -16.45 0.96 17.22
C LEU A 583 -17.63 1.24 18.17
N ALA A 584 -18.86 0.88 17.82
CA ALA A 584 -20.02 1.07 18.69
C ALA A 584 -19.85 0.40 20.06
N ARG A 585 -19.19 -0.78 20.13
CA ARG A 585 -18.91 -1.44 21.41
C ARG A 585 -17.92 -0.67 22.28
N TRP A 586 -16.94 -0.03 21.66
CA TRP A 586 -15.94 0.81 22.34
C TRP A 586 -16.55 2.12 22.82
N GLN A 587 -17.49 2.68 22.05
CA GLN A 587 -18.26 3.85 22.45
C GLN A 587 -19.09 3.58 23.69
N ARG A 588 -19.81 2.44 23.75
CA ARG A 588 -20.57 2.03 24.94
C ARG A 588 -19.67 1.87 26.17
N LEU A 589 -18.55 1.15 26.03
CA LEU A 589 -17.58 0.98 27.12
C LEU A 589 -17.07 2.34 27.64
N LEU A 590 -16.73 3.27 26.74
CA LEU A 590 -16.29 4.61 27.15
C LEU A 590 -17.40 5.39 27.86
N LEU A 591 -18.64 5.33 27.38
CA LEU A 591 -19.77 5.97 28.06
C LEU A 591 -19.98 5.40 29.46
N GLU A 592 -19.93 4.08 29.64
CA GLU A 592 -20.05 3.43 30.95
C GLU A 592 -18.94 3.87 31.93
N VAL A 593 -17.70 4.07 31.43
CA VAL A 593 -16.58 4.59 32.21
C VAL A 593 -16.83 6.05 32.61
N LEU A 594 -17.21 6.90 31.65
CA LEU A 594 -17.47 8.32 31.89
C LEU A 594 -18.70 8.52 32.79
N GLU A 595 -19.73 7.69 32.68
CA GLU A 595 -20.92 7.76 33.53
C GLU A 595 -20.62 7.55 35.01
N ARG A 596 -19.72 6.62 35.30
CA ARG A 596 -19.32 6.29 36.68
C ARG A 596 -18.29 7.27 37.25
N HIS A 597 -17.49 7.92 36.40
CA HIS A 597 -16.30 8.68 36.81
C HIS A 597 -16.22 10.14 36.31
N ALA A 598 -17.26 10.69 35.67
CA ALA A 598 -17.29 12.09 35.26
C ALA A 598 -17.66 13.07 36.40
N GLY A 599 -18.16 12.58 37.54
CA GLY A 599 -18.54 13.44 38.66
C GLY A 599 -17.37 14.30 39.15
N GLY A 600 -17.47 15.61 38.98
CA GLY A 600 -16.47 16.59 39.43
C GLY A 600 -15.36 16.94 38.42
N ASP A 601 -15.33 16.33 37.23
CA ASP A 601 -14.34 16.63 36.19
C ASP A 601 -15.02 17.22 34.92
N PRO A 602 -14.86 18.53 34.65
CA PRO A 602 -15.45 19.18 33.49
C PRO A 602 -15.03 18.58 32.14
N LEU A 603 -13.79 18.09 32.03
CA LEU A 603 -13.24 17.56 30.79
C LEU A 603 -13.84 16.19 30.46
N ARG A 604 -14.02 15.34 31.47
CA ARG A 604 -14.77 14.07 31.31
C ARG A 604 -16.25 14.33 31.00
N GLY A 605 -16.83 15.38 31.56
CA GLY A 605 -18.18 15.85 31.22
C GLY A 605 -18.32 16.23 29.74
N GLU A 606 -17.39 17.06 29.22
CA GLU A 606 -17.35 17.42 27.79
C GLU A 606 -17.14 16.18 26.91
N MET A 607 -16.19 15.31 27.28
CA MET A 607 -15.91 14.06 26.57
C MET A 607 -17.17 13.19 26.46
N ARG A 608 -17.91 13.02 27.56
CA ARG A 608 -19.17 12.26 27.58
C ARG A 608 -20.20 12.84 26.62
N ALA A 609 -20.39 14.16 26.62
CA ALA A 609 -21.35 14.83 25.75
C ALA A 609 -21.02 14.64 24.25
N LEU A 610 -19.73 14.73 23.89
CA LEU A 610 -19.25 14.50 22.52
C LEU A 610 -19.38 13.03 22.09
N VAL A 611 -19.06 12.09 22.99
CA VAL A 611 -19.11 10.64 22.72
C VAL A 611 -20.56 10.13 22.62
N ALA A 612 -21.47 10.68 23.42
CA ALA A 612 -22.90 10.36 23.31
C ALA A 612 -23.47 10.75 21.94
N ASN A 613 -23.01 11.88 21.38
CA ASN A 613 -23.47 12.43 20.10
C ASN A 613 -22.45 12.22 18.96
N TRP A 614 -21.69 11.12 19.00
CA TRP A 614 -20.59 10.89 18.05
C TRP A 614 -21.01 10.63 16.59
N GLY A 615 -22.31 10.49 16.31
CA GLY A 615 -22.87 10.30 14.97
C GLY A 615 -22.75 8.89 14.37
N ALA A 616 -22.16 7.93 15.09
CA ALA A 616 -22.01 6.53 14.66
C ALA A 616 -21.32 6.32 13.31
N ARG A 617 -20.52 7.29 12.87
CA ARG A 617 -19.76 7.29 11.61
C ARG A 617 -18.37 7.86 11.83
N ALA A 618 -17.42 7.43 11.01
CA ALA A 618 -16.10 8.07 10.89
C ALA A 618 -16.20 9.40 10.11
N ALA A 619 -17.08 10.30 10.55
CA ALA A 619 -17.40 11.55 9.87
C ALA A 619 -16.35 12.64 10.15
N VAL A 620 -16.07 13.48 9.15
CA VAL A 620 -15.02 14.53 9.18
C VAL A 620 -15.14 15.51 10.35
N ASP A 621 -16.37 15.82 10.76
CA ASP A 621 -16.72 16.76 11.82
C ASP A 621 -16.87 16.09 13.20
N SER A 622 -16.83 14.76 13.29
CA SER A 622 -17.07 14.07 14.57
C SER A 622 -15.83 14.08 15.47
N ALA A 623 -15.88 14.88 16.54
CA ALA A 623 -14.93 14.79 17.66
C ALA A 623 -15.18 13.54 18.51
N GLY A 624 -16.46 13.17 18.73
CA GLY A 624 -16.83 11.95 19.45
C GLY A 624 -16.25 10.69 18.83
N TYR A 625 -16.26 10.57 17.49
CA TYR A 625 -15.60 9.47 16.78
C TYR A 625 -14.11 9.39 17.07
N ARG A 626 -13.40 10.52 16.94
CA ARG A 626 -11.96 10.57 17.20
C ARG A 626 -11.65 10.18 18.65
N ILE A 627 -12.46 10.63 19.59
CA ILE A 627 -12.33 10.30 21.01
C ILE A 627 -12.49 8.79 21.23
N VAL A 628 -13.57 8.18 20.73
CA VAL A 628 -13.81 6.73 20.87
C VAL A 628 -12.68 5.93 20.25
N ARG A 629 -12.23 6.33 19.06
CA ARG A 629 -11.11 5.67 18.38
C ARG A 629 -9.81 5.78 19.20
N ALA A 630 -9.49 6.97 19.69
CA ALA A 630 -8.29 7.19 20.49
C ALA A 630 -8.37 6.45 21.83
N PHE A 631 -9.56 6.32 22.43
CA PHE A 631 -9.78 5.53 23.64
C PHE A 631 -9.47 4.06 23.40
N ARG A 632 -9.97 3.46 22.32
CA ARG A 632 -9.59 2.09 21.93
C ARG A 632 -8.08 1.94 21.82
N ASP A 633 -7.40 2.86 21.14
CA ASP A 633 -5.94 2.82 20.96
C ASP A 633 -5.21 2.90 22.31
N ALA A 634 -5.62 3.82 23.19
CA ALA A 634 -5.06 3.97 24.54
C ALA A 634 -5.31 2.73 25.41
N VAL A 635 -6.49 2.09 25.31
CA VAL A 635 -6.78 0.84 26.02
C VAL A 635 -5.90 -0.29 25.51
N HIS A 636 -5.71 -0.44 24.20
CA HIS A 636 -4.78 -1.43 23.65
C HIS A 636 -3.36 -1.23 24.19
N GLU A 637 -2.86 -0.01 24.16
CA GLU A 637 -1.52 0.31 24.67
C GLU A 637 -1.37 -0.05 26.14
N LEU A 638 -2.33 0.35 26.99
CA LEU A 638 -2.28 0.09 28.44
C LEU A 638 -2.45 -1.40 28.78
N VAL A 639 -3.34 -2.11 28.08
CA VAL A 639 -3.57 -3.55 28.31
C VAL A 639 -2.37 -4.37 27.87
N LEU A 640 -1.72 -4.01 26.76
CA LEU A 640 -0.59 -4.77 26.23
C LEU A 640 0.75 -4.40 26.89
N ALA A 641 0.85 -3.23 27.55
CA ALA A 641 2.07 -2.76 28.19
C ALA A 641 2.74 -3.78 29.14
N PRO A 642 2.05 -4.42 30.11
CA PRO A 642 2.71 -5.36 31.02
C PRO A 642 3.17 -6.65 30.33
N PHE A 643 2.47 -7.09 29.27
CA PHE A 643 2.90 -8.22 28.45
C PHE A 643 4.15 -7.87 27.64
N ALA A 644 4.18 -6.68 27.04
CA ALA A 644 5.33 -6.16 26.31
C ALA A 644 6.56 -6.03 27.24
N ALA A 645 6.40 -5.46 28.44
CA ALA A 645 7.49 -5.37 29.42
C ALA A 645 8.04 -6.76 29.80
N THR A 646 7.15 -7.73 30.03
CA THR A 646 7.56 -9.12 30.33
C THR A 646 8.34 -9.77 29.19
N LEU A 647 8.01 -9.43 27.93
CA LEU A 647 8.71 -9.91 26.75
C LEU A 647 10.07 -9.22 26.56
N ASP A 648 10.11 -7.89 26.76
CA ASP A 648 11.33 -7.09 26.68
C ASP A 648 12.37 -7.54 27.71
N GLU A 649 11.95 -7.80 28.96
CA GLU A 649 12.80 -8.37 30.02
C GLU A 649 13.42 -9.72 29.64
N ARG A 650 12.74 -10.47 28.79
CA ARG A 650 13.16 -11.80 28.31
C ARG A 650 13.84 -11.75 26.94
N GLY A 651 14.18 -10.56 26.46
CA GLY A 651 14.87 -10.37 25.17
C GLY A 651 14.04 -10.79 23.95
N ALA A 652 12.72 -10.92 24.08
CA ALA A 652 11.86 -11.44 23.03
C ALA A 652 11.58 -10.40 21.94
N ASP A 653 11.85 -10.75 20.69
CA ASP A 653 11.51 -9.91 19.53
C ASP A 653 10.03 -10.12 19.14
N VAL A 654 9.16 -9.19 19.56
CA VAL A 654 7.71 -9.25 19.32
C VAL A 654 7.24 -8.02 18.58
N SER A 655 6.61 -8.24 17.42
CA SER A 655 6.03 -7.17 16.61
C SER A 655 4.51 -7.10 16.78
N TRP A 656 4.00 -6.50 17.87
CA TRP A 656 2.56 -6.41 18.15
C TRP A 656 1.70 -5.90 16.97
N GLY A 657 2.26 -5.06 16.10
CA GLY A 657 1.60 -4.54 14.90
C GLY A 657 1.09 -5.64 13.95
N VAL A 658 1.79 -6.77 13.84
CA VAL A 658 1.43 -7.86 12.91
C VAL A 658 0.27 -8.73 13.44
N LEU A 659 0.03 -8.72 14.75
CA LEU A 659 -1.05 -9.47 15.39
C LEU A 659 -2.39 -8.73 15.23
N ARG A 660 -2.96 -8.74 14.03
CA ARG A 660 -4.19 -7.99 13.73
C ARG A 660 -5.41 -8.48 14.51
N GLN A 661 -5.43 -9.76 14.88
CA GLN A 661 -6.50 -10.37 15.67
C GLN A 661 -6.39 -10.09 17.19
N ARG A 662 -5.33 -9.40 17.67
CA ARG A 662 -5.15 -9.04 19.09
C ARG A 662 -6.30 -8.21 19.68
N GLU A 663 -7.08 -7.55 18.81
CA GLU A 663 -8.34 -6.91 19.18
C GLU A 663 -9.26 -7.83 19.98
N ALA A 664 -9.36 -9.11 19.62
CA ALA A 664 -10.23 -10.04 20.30
C ALA A 664 -9.74 -10.34 21.72
N GLY A 665 -8.42 -10.50 21.90
CA GLY A 665 -7.80 -10.69 23.21
C GLY A 665 -7.97 -9.46 24.10
N VAL A 666 -7.66 -8.27 23.61
CA VAL A 666 -7.86 -7.02 24.38
C VAL A 666 -9.33 -6.85 24.75
N TRP A 667 -10.26 -7.09 23.83
CA TRP A 667 -11.69 -7.01 24.10
C TRP A 667 -12.15 -8.03 25.16
N ALA A 668 -11.64 -9.27 25.10
CA ALA A 668 -11.93 -10.30 26.08
C ALA A 668 -11.46 -9.89 27.49
N LEU A 669 -10.27 -9.31 27.61
CA LEU A 669 -9.71 -8.84 28.87
C LEU A 669 -10.53 -7.70 29.49
N VAL A 670 -10.90 -6.67 28.72
CA VAL A 670 -11.69 -5.54 29.26
C VAL A 670 -13.13 -5.92 29.61
N THR A 671 -13.63 -7.02 29.02
CA THR A 671 -14.95 -7.59 29.32
C THR A 671 -14.92 -8.48 30.56
N ALA A 672 -13.98 -9.43 30.62
CA ALA A 672 -13.87 -10.39 31.73
C ALA A 672 -13.23 -9.80 32.99
N ARG A 673 -12.41 -8.76 32.84
CA ARG A 673 -11.73 -8.03 33.91
C ARG A 673 -10.94 -8.91 34.89
N PRO A 674 -10.10 -9.86 34.42
CA PRO A 674 -9.27 -10.70 35.28
C PRO A 674 -8.24 -9.87 36.06
N VAL A 675 -8.24 -9.94 37.39
CA VAL A 675 -7.30 -9.15 38.21
C VAL A 675 -5.85 -9.60 38.00
N HIS A 676 -5.60 -10.90 37.82
CA HIS A 676 -4.25 -11.47 37.62
C HIS A 676 -3.59 -11.04 36.29
N LEU A 677 -4.36 -10.58 35.31
CA LEU A 677 -3.83 -10.05 34.03
C LEU A 677 -3.96 -8.52 33.92
N LEU A 678 -4.37 -7.84 34.99
CA LEU A 678 -4.37 -6.38 35.04
C LEU A 678 -2.95 -5.87 35.27
N ASP A 679 -2.55 -4.84 34.53
CA ASP A 679 -1.30 -4.12 34.74
C ASP A 679 -1.16 -3.74 36.25
N PRO A 680 -0.07 -4.15 36.93
CA PRO A 680 0.09 -3.94 38.37
C PRO A 680 0.06 -2.47 38.82
N ARG A 681 0.24 -1.51 37.89
CA ARG A 681 0.14 -0.07 38.16
C ARG A 681 -1.29 0.37 38.49
N PHE A 682 -2.29 -0.46 38.21
CA PHE A 682 -3.70 -0.16 38.48
C PHE A 682 -4.28 -1.15 39.49
N ASP A 683 -5.10 -0.63 40.41
CA ASP A 683 -5.81 -1.47 41.40
C ASP A 683 -7.02 -2.18 40.79
N THR A 684 -7.63 -1.57 39.76
CA THR A 684 -8.83 -2.09 39.10
C THR A 684 -8.81 -1.84 37.59
N TRP A 685 -9.57 -2.65 36.84
CA TRP A 685 -9.81 -2.42 35.42
C TRP A 685 -10.46 -1.06 35.15
N ASP A 686 -11.32 -0.58 36.06
CA ASP A 686 -11.92 0.75 35.94
C ASP A 686 -10.86 1.85 36.04
N ALA A 687 -9.87 1.72 36.93
CA ALA A 687 -8.77 2.67 37.03
C ALA A 687 -7.95 2.72 35.73
N LEU A 688 -7.68 1.57 35.10
CA LEU A 688 -7.00 1.52 33.79
C LEU A 688 -7.83 2.19 32.70
N LEU A 689 -9.14 1.91 32.63
CA LEU A 689 -10.03 2.49 31.63
C LEU A 689 -10.19 4.02 31.83
N VAL A 690 -10.29 4.49 33.07
CA VAL A 690 -10.29 5.94 33.38
C VAL A 690 -8.97 6.57 32.95
N ALA A 691 -7.83 5.95 33.25
CA ALA A 691 -6.53 6.44 32.82
C ALA A 691 -6.39 6.50 31.29
N ALA A 692 -6.97 5.54 30.56
CA ALA A 692 -7.05 5.58 29.10
C ALA A 692 -7.86 6.80 28.61
N ALA A 693 -9.03 7.05 29.19
CA ALA A 693 -9.87 8.20 28.86
C ALA A 693 -9.17 9.53 29.15
N ASP A 694 -8.53 9.64 30.32
CA ASP A 694 -7.79 10.84 30.73
C ASP A 694 -6.59 11.10 29.82
N ARG A 695 -5.85 10.05 29.44
CA ARG A 695 -4.74 10.17 28.50
C ARG A 695 -5.20 10.70 27.15
N VAL A 696 -6.34 10.23 26.65
CA VAL A 696 -6.94 10.75 25.41
C VAL A 696 -7.33 12.21 25.57
N ALA A 697 -8.00 12.57 26.66
CA ALA A 697 -8.44 13.92 26.91
C ALA A 697 -7.24 14.88 27.02
N ALA A 698 -6.20 14.52 27.78
CA ALA A 698 -4.97 15.29 27.91
C ALA A 698 -4.22 15.42 26.57
N GLY A 699 -4.09 14.33 25.81
CA GLY A 699 -3.41 14.36 24.50
C GLY A 699 -4.15 15.21 23.46
N LEU A 700 -5.49 15.19 23.47
CA LEU A 700 -6.30 15.99 22.56
C LEU A 700 -6.36 17.47 22.97
N THR A 701 -6.32 17.78 24.26
CA THR A 701 -6.36 19.17 24.77
C THR A 701 -5.00 19.82 24.93
N ALA A 702 -3.90 19.09 24.72
CA ALA A 702 -2.54 19.61 24.76
C ALA A 702 -2.41 20.94 23.99
N GLY A 703 -1.79 21.93 24.64
CA GLY A 703 -1.67 23.29 24.10
C GLY A 703 -2.94 24.16 24.23
N GLY A 704 -3.85 23.82 25.16
CA GLY A 704 -5.04 24.65 25.46
C GLY A 704 -6.17 24.52 24.43
N ARG A 705 -6.23 23.39 23.72
CA ARG A 705 -7.21 23.16 22.64
C ARG A 705 -8.48 22.52 23.19
N ALA A 706 -9.67 22.95 22.74
CA ALA A 706 -10.94 22.34 23.13
C ALA A 706 -11.17 20.97 22.45
N LEU A 707 -11.80 20.01 23.15
CA LEU A 707 -12.08 18.67 22.60
C LEU A 707 -12.99 18.74 21.38
N ALA A 708 -14.02 19.59 21.42
CA ALA A 708 -14.94 19.79 20.30
C ALA A 708 -14.23 20.18 18.98
N GLY A 709 -13.09 20.87 19.07
CA GLY A 709 -12.28 21.25 17.90
C GLY A 709 -11.37 20.14 17.37
N ARG A 710 -11.33 18.98 18.02
CA ARG A 710 -10.48 17.84 17.66
C ARG A 710 -11.33 16.81 16.91
N THR A 711 -11.75 17.18 15.72
CA THR A 711 -12.60 16.32 14.89
C THR A 711 -11.79 15.19 14.24
N TRP A 712 -12.49 14.16 13.75
CA TRP A 712 -11.85 13.08 12.99
C TRP A 712 -11.14 13.61 11.75
N GLY A 713 -11.75 14.51 10.97
CA GLY A 713 -11.17 15.04 9.75
C GLY A 713 -9.90 15.86 9.97
N GLU A 714 -9.69 16.44 11.16
CA GLU A 714 -8.42 17.06 11.52
C GLU A 714 -7.28 16.02 11.56
N ARG A 715 -7.55 14.83 12.12
CA ARG A 715 -6.61 13.69 12.11
C ARG A 715 -6.54 13.05 10.74
N ASN A 716 -7.69 12.77 10.14
CA ASN A 716 -7.87 12.04 8.88
C ASN A 716 -7.95 12.98 7.66
N THR A 717 -6.97 13.86 7.56
CA THR A 717 -6.76 14.67 6.36
C THR A 717 -5.84 13.90 5.41
N CYS A 718 -6.39 13.46 4.28
CA CYS A 718 -5.67 12.85 3.18
C CYS A 718 -4.70 13.85 2.55
N ARG A 719 -3.44 13.43 2.37
CA ARG A 719 -2.32 14.19 1.83
C ARG A 719 -1.42 13.28 0.98
N PRO A 720 -1.85 12.85 -0.22
CA PRO A 720 -0.96 12.15 -1.15
C PRO A 720 0.25 13.03 -1.45
N ARG A 721 1.46 12.46 -1.29
CA ARG A 721 2.72 13.21 -1.45
C ARG A 721 3.54 12.68 -2.61
N HIS A 722 4.29 13.57 -3.25
CA HIS A 722 5.34 13.19 -4.18
C HIS A 722 6.59 12.71 -3.42
N PRO A 723 7.32 11.68 -3.87
CA PRO A 723 8.51 11.17 -3.16
C PRO A 723 9.58 12.24 -2.89
N LEU A 724 9.74 13.21 -3.80
CA LEU A 724 10.69 14.30 -3.66
C LEU A 724 10.23 15.43 -2.73
N SER A 725 8.96 15.46 -2.31
CA SER A 725 8.44 16.54 -1.45
C SER A 725 9.12 16.59 -0.09
N ALA A 726 9.65 15.47 0.41
CA ALA A 726 10.35 15.39 1.68
C ALA A 726 11.68 16.17 1.70
N VAL A 727 12.30 16.40 0.54
CA VAL A 727 13.62 17.06 0.42
C VAL A 727 13.52 18.47 -0.18
N LEU A 728 12.30 18.93 -0.49
CA LEU A 728 12.06 20.23 -1.11
C LEU A 728 11.52 21.27 -0.12
N PRO A 729 11.80 22.58 -0.32
CA PRO A 729 11.19 23.64 0.48
C PRO A 729 9.65 23.62 0.38
N GLY A 730 8.97 23.96 1.49
CA GLY A 730 7.51 23.82 1.65
C GLY A 730 6.65 24.32 0.48
N PRO A 731 6.86 25.54 -0.06
CA PRO A 731 6.06 26.04 -1.19
C PRO A 731 6.23 25.24 -2.49
N LEU A 732 7.39 24.62 -2.69
CA LEU A 732 7.67 23.79 -3.86
C LEU A 732 7.10 22.37 -3.66
N ALA A 733 7.29 21.80 -2.46
CA ALA A 733 6.67 20.53 -2.07
C ALA A 733 5.14 20.58 -2.23
N ALA A 734 4.49 21.66 -1.79
CA ALA A 734 3.04 21.84 -1.91
C ALA A 734 2.51 21.92 -3.35
N ARG A 735 3.38 22.18 -4.35
CA ARG A 735 3.00 22.12 -5.77
C ARG A 735 3.01 20.70 -6.32
N LEU A 736 3.89 19.83 -5.79
CA LEU A 736 3.98 18.43 -6.17
C LEU A 736 2.93 17.57 -5.44
N ASP A 737 2.58 17.92 -4.21
CA ASP A 737 1.59 17.17 -3.44
C ASP A 737 0.15 17.43 -3.95
N MET A 738 -0.75 16.47 -3.70
CA MET A 738 -2.17 16.70 -3.91
C MET A 738 -2.73 17.65 -2.84
N PRO A 739 -3.73 18.48 -3.19
CA PRO A 739 -4.42 19.31 -2.21
C PRO A 739 -4.93 18.49 -1.03
N PRO A 740 -4.73 18.94 0.23
CA PRO A 740 -5.25 18.21 1.37
C PRO A 740 -6.79 18.13 1.32
N ARG A 741 -7.33 16.97 1.66
CA ARG A 741 -8.78 16.72 1.76
C ARG A 741 -9.08 16.04 3.08
N ARG A 742 -9.99 16.62 3.87
CA ARG A 742 -10.53 15.93 5.06
C ARG A 742 -11.51 14.87 4.56
N LEU A 743 -11.27 13.61 4.89
CA LEU A 743 -12.07 12.50 4.36
C LEU A 743 -12.64 11.66 5.51
N PRO A 744 -13.89 11.16 5.36
CA PRO A 744 -14.43 10.20 6.29
C PRO A 744 -13.88 8.79 5.99
N GLY A 745 -14.20 7.84 6.86
CA GLY A 745 -13.68 6.47 6.80
C GLY A 745 -12.52 6.23 7.78
N ASP A 746 -12.23 4.95 8.01
CA ASP A 746 -11.18 4.43 8.93
C ASP A 746 -10.92 2.93 8.63
N ALA A 747 -10.07 2.25 9.38
CA ALA A 747 -9.57 0.91 9.07
C ALA A 747 -10.58 -0.26 9.24
N TYR A 748 -11.70 -0.07 9.94
CA TYR A 748 -12.62 -1.17 10.34
C TYR A 748 -14.02 -1.07 9.71
N MET A 749 -14.13 -0.36 8.59
CA MET A 749 -15.34 -0.17 7.79
C MET A 749 -14.97 -0.20 6.30
N PRO A 750 -15.94 -0.38 5.38
CA PRO A 750 -15.65 -0.47 3.95
C PRO A 750 -14.83 0.70 3.41
N ARG A 751 -15.19 1.94 3.78
CA ARG A 751 -14.43 3.13 3.41
C ARG A 751 -13.14 3.24 4.22
N VAL A 752 -12.08 2.58 3.76
CA VAL A 752 -10.76 2.66 4.38
C VAL A 752 -10.05 3.95 3.98
N GLN A 753 -9.65 4.72 4.99
CA GLN A 753 -8.97 6.00 4.80
C GLN A 753 -8.01 6.29 5.96
N GLY A 754 -6.80 6.73 5.61
CA GLY A 754 -5.80 7.33 6.50
C GLY A 754 -5.13 8.54 5.83
N PRO A 755 -4.28 9.31 6.52
CA PRO A 755 -3.68 10.52 5.95
C PRO A 755 -2.84 10.31 4.68
N GLY A 756 -2.20 9.16 4.51
CA GLY A 756 -1.41 8.81 3.33
C GLY A 756 -1.72 7.40 2.81
N PHE A 757 -2.91 6.88 3.10
CA PHE A 757 -3.30 5.50 2.83
C PHE A 757 -4.81 5.43 2.57
N GLY A 758 -5.27 4.55 1.70
CA GLY A 758 -6.69 4.35 1.40
C GLY A 758 -6.89 3.74 0.02
N ALA A 759 -8.10 3.85 -0.53
CA ALA A 759 -8.42 3.40 -1.89
C ALA A 759 -7.52 4.05 -2.96
N SER A 760 -6.58 3.26 -3.47
CA SER A 760 -5.64 3.63 -4.54
C SER A 760 -6.30 3.64 -5.92
N GLU A 761 -7.43 2.96 -6.05
CA GLU A 761 -8.43 3.05 -7.11
C GLU A 761 -9.78 2.64 -6.52
N ARG A 762 -10.90 2.96 -7.20
CA ARG A 762 -12.15 2.22 -7.01
C ARG A 762 -12.89 2.07 -8.33
N PHE A 763 -13.47 0.90 -8.56
CA PHE A 763 -14.43 0.68 -9.64
C PHE A 763 -15.53 -0.32 -9.26
N ALA A 764 -16.62 -0.27 -10.03
CA ALA A 764 -17.51 -1.42 -10.18
C ALA A 764 -17.98 -1.53 -11.63
N VAL A 765 -18.10 -2.76 -12.13
CA VAL A 765 -18.44 -3.03 -13.53
C VAL A 765 -19.13 -4.39 -13.70
N ALA A 766 -20.02 -4.48 -14.68
CA ALA A 766 -20.55 -5.73 -15.20
C ALA A 766 -19.90 -6.03 -16.57
N PRO A 767 -19.28 -7.20 -16.77
CA PRO A 767 -18.68 -7.56 -18.06
C PRO A 767 -19.71 -7.55 -19.19
N GLY A 768 -19.39 -6.86 -20.29
CA GLY A 768 -20.30 -6.66 -21.42
C GLY A 768 -21.28 -5.49 -21.25
N ARG A 769 -21.27 -4.82 -20.09
CA ARG A 769 -22.03 -3.59 -19.79
C ARG A 769 -21.13 -2.52 -19.18
N GLU A 770 -19.90 -2.41 -19.65
CA GLU A 770 -18.86 -1.51 -19.10
C GLU A 770 -19.30 -0.03 -19.07
N ARG A 771 -20.21 0.38 -19.96
CA ARG A 771 -20.80 1.73 -20.00
C ARG A 771 -21.56 2.12 -18.74
N GLU A 772 -22.00 1.14 -17.95
CA GLU A 772 -22.78 1.34 -16.74
C GLU A 772 -21.93 1.33 -15.47
N GLY A 773 -20.66 0.97 -15.58
CA GLY A 773 -19.74 0.96 -14.46
C GLY A 773 -19.25 2.36 -14.07
N PHE A 774 -18.51 2.44 -12.96
CA PHE A 774 -17.76 3.63 -12.57
C PHE A 774 -16.28 3.33 -12.33
N PHE A 775 -15.43 4.36 -12.41
CA PHE A 775 -14.00 4.31 -12.09
C PHE A 775 -13.49 5.67 -11.60
N HIS A 776 -12.66 5.71 -10.55
CA HIS A 776 -11.84 6.89 -10.22
C HIS A 776 -10.60 6.55 -9.36
N MET A 777 -9.58 7.42 -9.42
CA MET A 777 -8.31 7.29 -8.69
C MET A 777 -7.94 8.55 -7.89
N PRO A 778 -7.08 8.43 -6.84
CA PRO A 778 -6.69 9.53 -5.98
C PRO A 778 -5.81 10.59 -6.66
N CYS A 779 -5.16 10.26 -7.78
CA CYS A 779 -4.33 11.18 -8.56
C CYS A 779 -4.57 10.89 -10.05
N GLY A 780 -4.22 11.84 -10.90
CA GLY A 780 -4.45 11.71 -12.34
C GLY A 780 -3.41 10.85 -13.06
N THR A 781 -3.58 10.72 -14.37
CA THR A 781 -2.81 9.79 -15.21
C THR A 781 -1.34 10.17 -15.36
N SER A 782 -0.97 11.45 -15.27
CA SER A 782 0.40 11.89 -15.52
C SER A 782 1.22 12.08 -14.24
N GLY A 783 2.49 11.67 -14.27
CA GLY A 783 3.47 11.99 -13.22
C GLY A 783 4.10 13.38 -13.34
N HIS A 784 3.77 14.13 -14.40
CA HIS A 784 4.42 15.41 -14.68
C HIS A 784 3.68 16.60 -14.01
N PRO A 785 4.33 17.42 -13.15
CA PRO A 785 3.66 18.50 -12.40
C PRO A 785 3.03 19.60 -13.24
N LEU A 786 3.46 19.79 -14.49
CA LEU A 786 2.85 20.74 -15.43
C LEU A 786 1.75 20.12 -16.31
N SER A 787 1.52 18.81 -16.21
CA SER A 787 0.47 18.15 -17.00
C SER A 787 -0.91 18.61 -16.52
N PRO A 788 -1.87 18.88 -17.43
CA PRO A 788 -3.25 19.15 -17.03
C PRO A 788 -3.89 17.98 -16.29
N TRP A 789 -3.37 16.76 -16.48
CA TRP A 789 -3.84 15.53 -15.84
C TRP A 789 -3.04 15.12 -14.62
N TYR A 790 -2.19 15.99 -14.06
CA TYR A 790 -1.45 15.69 -12.84
C TYR A 790 -2.39 15.48 -11.63
N ARG A 791 -3.41 16.32 -11.54
CA ARG A 791 -4.39 16.35 -10.44
C ARG A 791 -5.79 15.91 -10.87
N SER A 792 -5.95 15.39 -12.09
CA SER A 792 -7.26 14.96 -12.57
C SER A 792 -7.83 13.88 -11.66
N GLU A 793 -9.17 13.83 -11.58
CA GLU A 793 -9.95 12.87 -10.79
C GLU A 793 -9.79 12.93 -9.26
N HIS A 794 -8.80 13.64 -8.70
CA HIS A 794 -8.58 13.71 -7.25
C HIS A 794 -9.84 14.15 -6.49
N ASP A 795 -10.54 15.18 -6.98
CA ASP A 795 -11.76 15.67 -6.34
C ASP A 795 -12.96 14.72 -6.54
N ASP A 796 -13.02 14.01 -7.67
CA ASP A 796 -14.06 13.00 -7.93
C ASP A 796 -13.89 11.82 -6.97
N TRP A 797 -12.66 11.33 -6.85
CA TRP A 797 -12.27 10.28 -5.91
C TRP A 797 -12.49 10.70 -4.45
N ALA A 798 -12.08 11.92 -4.07
CA ALA A 798 -12.25 12.41 -2.70
C ALA A 798 -13.74 12.50 -2.31
N ALA A 799 -14.59 12.96 -3.23
CA ALA A 799 -16.03 13.07 -3.03
C ALA A 799 -16.77 11.73 -3.24
N GLY A 800 -16.16 10.73 -3.86
CA GLY A 800 -16.82 9.48 -4.23
C GLY A 800 -17.90 9.66 -5.29
N ARG A 801 -17.64 10.52 -6.29
CA ARG A 801 -18.58 10.77 -7.39
C ARG A 801 -18.60 9.58 -8.35
N PHE A 802 -19.78 9.28 -8.89
CA PHE A 802 -19.93 8.27 -9.93
C PHE A 802 -19.36 8.82 -11.25
N VAL A 803 -18.13 8.42 -11.58
CA VAL A 803 -17.46 8.77 -12.85
C VAL A 803 -17.48 7.54 -13.75
N PRO A 804 -17.93 7.63 -15.01
CA PRO A 804 -18.07 6.46 -15.90
C PRO A 804 -16.83 5.58 -15.93
N PHE A 805 -17.00 4.26 -16.04
CA PHE A 805 -15.88 3.32 -16.09
C PHE A 805 -15.05 3.47 -17.36
N LEU A 806 -15.70 3.56 -18.52
CA LEU A 806 -15.04 3.71 -19.82
C LEU A 806 -14.42 5.10 -20.02
N PRO A 807 -13.42 5.23 -20.92
CA PRO A 807 -12.88 6.55 -21.28
C PRO A 807 -13.95 7.38 -22.00
N GLY A 808 -13.87 8.70 -21.84
CA GLY A 808 -14.69 9.65 -22.60
C GLY A 808 -14.22 9.82 -24.05
N ASP A 809 -14.79 10.82 -24.73
CA ASP A 809 -14.37 11.18 -26.09
C ASP A 809 -12.89 11.58 -26.12
N ALA A 810 -12.19 11.11 -27.15
CA ALA A 810 -10.79 11.44 -27.37
C ALA A 810 -10.64 12.93 -27.69
N MET A 811 -9.75 13.59 -26.95
CA MET A 811 -9.38 15.00 -27.13
C MET A 811 -7.97 15.17 -27.68
N HIS A 812 -7.11 14.16 -27.46
CA HIS A 812 -5.75 14.13 -27.98
C HIS A 812 -5.50 12.83 -28.71
N HIS A 813 -4.76 12.92 -29.82
CA HIS A 813 -4.55 11.81 -30.74
C HIS A 813 -3.08 11.72 -31.15
N LEU A 814 -2.39 10.72 -30.62
CA LEU A 814 -1.01 10.41 -30.99
C LEU A 814 -0.95 9.11 -31.80
N VAL A 815 -0.26 9.14 -32.94
CA VAL A 815 0.03 7.94 -33.73
C VAL A 815 1.53 7.64 -33.69
N LEU A 816 1.89 6.44 -33.27
CA LEU A 816 3.25 5.92 -33.38
C LEU A 816 3.37 5.18 -34.71
N ALA A 817 4.06 5.79 -35.67
CA ALA A 817 4.28 5.21 -36.99
C ALA A 817 5.62 4.44 -37.03
N PRO A 818 5.69 3.27 -37.67
CA PRO A 818 6.96 2.58 -37.89
C PRO A 818 7.95 3.44 -38.67
N ALA A 819 9.13 3.68 -38.11
CA ALA A 819 10.21 4.40 -38.79
C ALA A 819 10.73 3.56 -39.99
N GLY A 820 10.57 4.07 -41.21
CA GLY A 820 11.00 3.39 -42.45
C GLY A 820 9.86 2.99 -43.40
N ALA A 821 8.60 3.27 -43.07
CA ALA A 821 7.54 3.31 -44.07
C ALA A 821 7.75 4.58 -44.93
N GLU A 822 8.49 4.45 -46.03
CA GLU A 822 8.41 5.44 -47.10
C GLU A 822 6.93 5.65 -47.43
N ALA A 823 6.47 6.90 -47.28
CA ALA A 823 5.18 7.30 -47.82
C ALA A 823 5.21 6.97 -49.31
N SER A 824 4.53 5.90 -49.72
CA SER A 824 4.29 5.66 -51.14
C SER A 824 3.48 6.85 -51.66
N PRO A 825 3.91 7.46 -52.77
CA PRO A 825 3.40 8.74 -53.26
C PRO A 825 1.90 8.73 -53.60
#